data_AF-A0A923J9I2-F1
#
_entry.id   AF-A0A923J9I2-F1
#
_cell.length_a   1.000
_cell.length_b   1.000
_cell.length_c   1.000
_cell.angle_alpha   90.00
_cell.angle_beta   90.00
_cell.angle_gamma   90.00
#
_symmetry.space_group_name_H-M   'P 1'
#
loop_
_entity.id
_entity.type
_entity.pdbx_description
1 polymer ?
#
loop_
_entity_poly.entity_id
_entity_poly.type
_entity_poly.pdbx_seq_one_letter_code
_entity_poly.pdbx_strand_id
1 'polypeptide(L)'
;MMHRVVVGVEEIGPAGWTVTVRLVGPHRGAPGTNLVAPYRMAAADVAGRRVPALPPERAGTVAGSHAPLCEGDPEALAALLSRIRRRRNDPDDVRDYGRWLFECLLGEAWEVILGHPDISVDHAVELALSWPATAADLHRMVWESMRDTRAPLAGHPDMVVAITRLVPAEPRTVGTIDGVPSVLFATSVALTDPTIRPGAMYMGLLQELDSAGHCRARAVNAISVADLQEACARWKPDLVHLVAHGVLIDGGRGALMLRGDDGMEREADAAALIRAMTSTEHRPVAVALSACNTAGPGGAGAGEPADPTDTAPLAAQLVAGGIPVVSAMAGEIRESACRLYTRRLAAALHRGLPVVQASAHGRRAALIGSAEPSTEIDWALPALFLAEHIDPGQRLIDAERSGRLTALANSLRLRQEPVFIGRADILARADATLGTGEPTGVVAVLANGSSAGLGGPRLLREIGWRALRDGHVPLLLGPFQEATKTPTHGRALVQTLLDTAVTMTEQLGIDPFAPLALLAELTPEERSDLQADLAQPEPGLARASIRRRLLQLRDAPGELIAAAVRDLLATDLARLAERAAGWGAPFGEHTRVLVLCDDVHAWAAPPRSGLRFLLDMLDPAYGLGRRERPAPVVFTASTTECDGTTVDEWCRNATTGLRRYPLDDLTPEERVVGYQWVLLHPWTARRDIDPVFGGVYTPRPESVAEWEQRLRGLAGRPTIVWDRLYAAADEGAYWKKLRCDDDEGAWSTYVDNNPGYRL
;
A
#
# COMPACT_ATOMS: atom_id res chain seq x y z
N MET A 1 -18.00 4.39 -19.46
CA MET A 1 -16.66 5.01 -19.60
C MET A 1 -16.69 6.36 -18.90
N MET A 2 -15.58 6.91 -18.38
CA MET A 2 -15.62 8.24 -17.75
C MET A 2 -15.24 9.31 -18.77
N HIS A 3 -16.16 10.27 -19.00
CA HIS A 3 -15.96 11.36 -19.95
C HIS A 3 -15.29 12.56 -19.29
N ARG A 4 -14.28 13.15 -19.94
CA ARG A 4 -13.56 14.30 -19.40
C ARG A 4 -14.19 15.62 -19.84
N VAL A 5 -14.68 16.38 -18.87
CA VAL A 5 -15.04 17.80 -19.02
C VAL A 5 -13.92 18.64 -18.42
N VAL A 6 -13.18 19.36 -19.27
CA VAL A 6 -12.15 20.30 -18.83
C VAL A 6 -12.81 21.63 -18.48
N VAL A 7 -12.63 22.03 -17.21
CA VAL A 7 -13.01 23.35 -16.70
C VAL A 7 -11.74 24.18 -16.63
N GLY A 8 -11.44 24.91 -17.71
CA GLY A 8 -10.24 25.72 -17.82
C GLY A 8 -10.45 27.11 -17.22
N VAL A 9 -9.53 27.55 -16.36
CA VAL A 9 -9.58 28.86 -15.70
C VAL A 9 -8.34 29.67 -16.05
N GLU A 10 -8.53 30.80 -16.73
CA GLU A 10 -7.46 31.70 -17.17
C GLU A 10 -7.56 33.05 -16.46
N GLU A 11 -6.45 33.56 -15.97
CA GLU A 11 -6.41 34.86 -15.27
C GLU A 11 -6.56 36.02 -16.26
N ILE A 12 -7.47 36.96 -15.97
CA ILE A 12 -7.70 38.18 -16.76
C ILE A 12 -7.27 39.46 -16.00
N GLY A 13 -6.30 39.31 -15.11
CA GLY A 13 -5.79 40.35 -14.22
C GLY A 13 -6.47 40.34 -12.83
N PRO A 14 -6.38 41.43 -12.06
CA PRO A 14 -6.92 41.49 -10.69
C PRO A 14 -8.44 41.34 -10.63
N ALA A 15 -9.11 41.56 -11.76
CA ALA A 15 -10.55 41.57 -11.90
C ALA A 15 -11.19 40.17 -11.87
N GLY A 16 -10.40 39.10 -11.88
CA GLY A 16 -10.86 37.72 -11.80
C GLY A 16 -10.28 36.80 -12.88
N TRP A 17 -11.09 35.86 -13.32
CA TRP A 17 -10.73 34.80 -14.25
C TRP A 17 -11.80 34.62 -15.33
N THR A 18 -11.39 34.07 -16.47
CA THR A 18 -12.29 33.53 -17.50
C THR A 18 -12.39 32.02 -17.33
N VAL A 19 -13.60 31.49 -17.35
CA VAL A 19 -13.89 30.06 -17.25
C VAL A 19 -14.36 29.53 -18.60
N THR A 20 -13.79 28.40 -19.01
CA THR A 20 -14.21 27.63 -20.19
C THR A 20 -14.60 26.22 -19.76
N VAL A 21 -15.68 25.69 -20.33
CA VAL A 21 -16.15 24.32 -20.03
C VAL A 21 -16.23 23.55 -21.34
N ARG A 22 -15.38 22.53 -21.46
CA ARG A 22 -15.17 21.79 -22.71
C ARG A 22 -15.26 20.29 -22.49
N LEU A 23 -16.05 19.61 -23.31
CA LEU A 23 -15.98 18.15 -23.40
C LEU A 23 -14.80 17.75 -24.29
N VAL A 24 -13.88 16.95 -23.76
CA VAL A 24 -12.74 16.43 -24.52
C VAL A 24 -13.10 15.06 -25.07
N GLY A 25 -12.88 14.86 -26.37
CA GLY A 25 -13.15 13.58 -27.02
C GLY A 25 -12.30 12.43 -26.45
N PRO A 26 -12.68 11.17 -26.73
CA PRO A 26 -12.04 9.97 -26.16
C PRO A 26 -10.61 9.72 -26.68
N HIS A 27 -10.12 10.54 -27.61
CA HIS A 27 -8.79 10.39 -28.19
C HIS A 27 -7.89 11.57 -27.81
N ARG A 28 -6.66 11.26 -27.41
CA ARG A 28 -5.63 12.23 -27.06
C ARG A 28 -5.42 13.24 -28.20
N GLY A 29 -5.62 14.52 -27.91
CA GLY A 29 -5.43 15.62 -28.86
C GLY A 29 -6.65 15.97 -29.71
N ALA A 30 -7.81 15.31 -29.53
CA ALA A 30 -9.04 15.77 -30.15
C ALA A 30 -9.41 17.18 -29.61
N PRO A 31 -9.77 18.14 -30.48
CA PRO A 31 -10.23 19.45 -30.02
C PRO A 31 -11.48 19.27 -29.16
N GLY A 32 -11.47 19.86 -27.97
CA GLY A 32 -12.64 19.84 -27.09
C GLY A 32 -13.79 20.68 -27.65
N THR A 33 -15.02 20.24 -27.42
CA THR A 33 -16.23 21.00 -27.79
C THR A 33 -16.66 21.85 -26.60
N ASN A 34 -16.83 23.16 -26.80
CA ASN A 34 -17.37 24.04 -25.76
C ASN A 34 -18.80 23.62 -25.43
N LEU A 35 -19.08 23.33 -24.15
CA LEU A 35 -20.43 23.00 -23.68
C LEU A 35 -21.26 24.27 -23.43
N VAL A 36 -20.60 25.33 -22.96
CA VAL A 36 -21.20 26.66 -22.77
C VAL A 36 -20.27 27.74 -23.30
N ALA A 37 -20.83 28.94 -23.53
CA ALA A 37 -20.02 30.11 -23.83
C ALA A 37 -19.07 30.41 -22.65
N PRO A 38 -17.81 30.83 -22.89
CA PRO A 38 -16.92 31.26 -21.82
C PRO A 38 -17.56 32.37 -20.98
N TYR A 39 -17.39 32.31 -19.65
CA TYR A 39 -17.94 33.28 -18.72
C TYR A 39 -16.90 33.76 -17.71
N ARG A 40 -17.21 34.85 -17.02
CA ARG A 40 -16.33 35.44 -16.02
C ARG A 40 -16.61 34.88 -14.63
N MET A 41 -15.54 34.60 -13.90
CA MET A 41 -15.52 34.39 -12.45
C MET A 41 -14.79 35.59 -11.83
N ALA A 42 -15.47 36.40 -11.02
CA ALA A 42 -14.85 37.54 -10.37
C ALA A 42 -13.89 37.08 -9.25
N ALA A 43 -13.09 38.01 -8.75
CA ALA A 43 -12.25 37.80 -7.57
C ALA A 43 -12.64 38.78 -6.46
N ALA A 44 -12.69 38.30 -5.22
CA ALA A 44 -12.75 39.12 -4.02
C ALA A 44 -11.41 39.03 -3.27
N ASP A 45 -11.02 40.12 -2.59
CA ASP A 45 -9.86 40.11 -1.69
C ASP A 45 -10.33 39.81 -0.27
N VAL A 46 -9.82 38.74 0.31
CA VAL A 46 -10.12 38.30 1.67
C VAL A 46 -8.81 38.11 2.41
N ALA A 47 -8.49 39.08 3.28
CA ALA A 47 -7.25 39.10 4.04
C ALA A 47 -5.98 38.99 3.16
N GLY A 48 -5.96 39.68 2.01
CA GLY A 48 -4.83 39.68 1.08
C GLY A 48 -4.76 38.43 0.20
N ARG A 49 -5.81 37.60 0.18
CA ARG A 49 -5.94 36.43 -0.70
C ARG A 49 -7.05 36.68 -1.71
N ARG A 50 -6.83 36.29 -2.96
CA ARG A 50 -7.90 36.35 -3.96
C ARG A 50 -8.73 35.09 -3.87
N VAL A 51 -10.04 35.25 -3.73
CA VAL A 51 -10.98 34.14 -3.69
C VAL A 51 -12.04 34.30 -4.79
N PRO A 52 -12.64 33.20 -5.28
CA PRO A 52 -13.70 33.24 -6.29
C PRO A 52 -14.93 34.05 -5.84
N ALA A 53 -15.50 34.82 -6.74
CA ALA A 53 -16.80 35.48 -6.56
C ALA A 53 -17.59 35.43 -7.87
N LEU A 54 -18.91 35.59 -7.78
CA LEU A 54 -19.73 35.82 -8.96
C LEU A 54 -19.54 37.25 -9.45
N PRO A 55 -19.53 37.46 -10.78
CA PRO A 55 -19.57 38.82 -11.30
C PRO A 55 -20.94 39.46 -10.97
N PRO A 56 -21.03 40.79 -10.83
CA PRO A 56 -22.23 41.48 -10.34
C PRO A 56 -23.50 41.14 -11.12
N GLU A 57 -23.39 40.88 -12.42
CA GLU A 57 -24.50 40.47 -13.29
C GLU A 57 -25.12 39.11 -12.94
N ARG A 58 -24.39 38.22 -12.26
CA ARG A 58 -24.84 36.89 -11.82
C ARG A 58 -25.09 36.80 -10.32
N ALA A 59 -24.50 37.70 -9.52
CA ALA A 59 -24.61 37.63 -8.06
C ALA A 59 -26.07 37.74 -7.58
N GLY A 60 -26.86 38.64 -8.17
CA GLY A 60 -28.25 38.88 -7.77
C GLY A 60 -29.26 37.76 -8.09
N THR A 61 -28.84 36.69 -8.78
CA THR A 61 -29.71 35.53 -9.07
C THR A 61 -29.56 34.39 -8.07
N VAL A 62 -28.57 34.47 -7.17
CA VAL A 62 -28.32 33.43 -6.17
C VAL A 62 -29.14 33.70 -4.91
N ALA A 63 -29.79 32.67 -4.38
CA ALA A 63 -30.57 32.73 -3.15
C ALA A 63 -30.07 31.71 -2.11
N GLY A 64 -30.19 32.06 -0.83
CA GLY A 64 -29.83 31.20 0.30
C GLY A 64 -28.68 31.76 1.13
N SER A 65 -28.26 31.00 2.15
CA SER A 65 -27.23 31.42 3.11
C SER A 65 -25.83 31.62 2.51
N HIS A 66 -25.56 31.03 1.34
CA HIS A 66 -24.30 31.18 0.60
C HIS A 66 -24.28 32.42 -0.32
N ALA A 67 -25.39 33.13 -0.51
CA ALA A 67 -25.45 34.28 -1.43
C ALA A 67 -24.42 35.39 -1.11
N PRO A 68 -24.20 35.79 0.17
CA PRO A 68 -23.16 36.77 0.50
C PRO A 68 -21.74 36.33 0.09
N LEU A 69 -21.47 35.02 0.13
CA LEU A 69 -20.19 34.46 -0.30
C LEU A 69 -20.02 34.60 -1.82
N CYS A 70 -21.09 34.33 -2.58
CA CYS A 70 -21.12 34.50 -4.03
C CYS A 70 -20.99 35.97 -4.45
N GLU A 71 -21.54 36.90 -3.67
CA GLU A 71 -21.36 38.35 -3.87
C GLU A 71 -19.92 38.83 -3.58
N GLY A 72 -19.09 37.98 -2.98
CA GLY A 72 -17.71 38.30 -2.64
C GLY A 72 -17.58 39.12 -1.36
N ASP A 73 -18.53 39.03 -0.42
CA ASP A 73 -18.46 39.69 0.88
C ASP A 73 -17.22 39.22 1.67
N PRO A 74 -16.20 40.10 1.88
CA PRO A 74 -14.97 39.69 2.52
C PRO A 74 -15.12 39.26 3.97
N GLU A 75 -16.07 39.84 4.70
CA GLU A 75 -16.29 39.52 6.12
C GLU A 75 -16.95 38.13 6.24
N ALA A 76 -17.98 37.88 5.44
CA ALA A 76 -18.65 36.58 5.41
C ALA A 76 -17.69 35.46 4.99
N LEU A 77 -16.90 35.69 3.94
CA LEU A 77 -15.89 34.74 3.46
C LEU A 77 -14.79 34.51 4.49
N ALA A 78 -14.22 35.56 5.09
CA ALA A 78 -13.20 35.43 6.13
C ALA A 78 -13.72 34.64 7.34
N ALA A 79 -14.96 34.92 7.77
CA ALA A 79 -15.59 34.23 8.89
C ALA A 79 -15.78 32.74 8.60
N LEU A 80 -16.35 32.39 7.44
CA LEU A 80 -16.57 30.99 7.04
C LEU A 80 -15.26 30.22 6.90
N LEU A 81 -14.29 30.77 6.14
CA LEU A 81 -12.98 30.15 5.94
C LEU A 81 -12.26 29.92 7.29
N SER A 82 -12.37 30.89 8.21
CA SER A 82 -11.79 30.78 9.55
C SER A 82 -12.45 29.68 10.39
N ARG A 83 -13.78 29.51 10.31
CA ARG A 83 -14.50 28.42 11.00
C ARG A 83 -14.12 27.04 10.47
N ILE A 84 -14.16 26.86 9.15
CA ILE A 84 -13.76 25.62 8.47
C ILE A 84 -12.32 25.25 8.83
N ARG A 85 -11.39 26.21 8.73
CA ARG A 85 -9.98 26.04 9.11
C ARG A 85 -9.82 25.58 10.57
N ARG A 86 -10.58 26.17 11.49
CA ARG A 86 -10.51 25.85 12.93
C ARG A 86 -11.34 24.63 13.31
N ARG A 87 -12.00 23.97 12.35
CA ARG A 87 -12.94 22.86 12.57
C ARG A 87 -14.04 23.22 13.58
N ARG A 88 -14.49 24.47 13.59
CA ARG A 88 -15.56 25.00 14.44
C ARG A 88 -16.76 25.37 13.56
N ASN A 89 -17.24 24.35 12.85
CA ASN A 89 -18.20 24.53 11.77
C ASN A 89 -19.61 24.68 12.35
N ASP A 90 -20.35 25.66 11.85
CA ASP A 90 -21.79 25.75 12.06
C ASP A 90 -22.53 24.69 11.21
N PRO A 91 -23.80 24.35 11.51
CA PRO A 91 -24.53 23.24 10.90
C PRO A 91 -24.66 23.19 9.37
N ASP A 92 -24.20 24.19 8.63
CA ASP A 92 -24.26 24.24 7.16
C ASP A 92 -22.99 24.81 6.51
N ASP A 93 -21.92 25.06 7.26
CA ASP A 93 -20.73 25.74 6.75
C ASP A 93 -20.12 25.03 5.54
N VAL A 94 -19.99 23.69 5.58
CA VAL A 94 -19.41 22.93 4.46
C VAL A 94 -20.37 22.89 3.27
N ARG A 95 -21.68 22.85 3.53
CA ARG A 95 -22.71 22.95 2.49
C ARG A 95 -22.58 24.29 1.76
N ASP A 96 -22.55 25.39 2.51
CA ASP A 96 -22.54 26.75 1.96
C ASP A 96 -21.21 27.06 1.26
N TYR A 97 -20.09 26.57 1.80
CA TYR A 97 -18.78 26.60 1.14
C TYR A 97 -18.81 25.87 -0.21
N GLY A 98 -19.33 24.63 -0.23
CA GLY A 98 -19.44 23.84 -1.46
C GLY A 98 -20.38 24.46 -2.49
N ARG A 99 -21.49 25.08 -2.05
CA ARG A 99 -22.42 25.82 -2.91
C ARG A 99 -21.77 27.08 -3.50
N TRP A 100 -21.04 27.85 -2.70
CA TRP A 100 -20.30 29.01 -3.17
C TRP A 100 -19.30 28.66 -4.28
N LEU A 101 -18.46 27.64 -4.05
CA LEU A 101 -17.51 27.19 -5.08
C LEU A 101 -18.21 26.68 -6.34
N PHE A 102 -19.32 25.94 -6.18
CA PHE A 102 -20.11 25.43 -7.30
C PHE A 102 -20.69 26.56 -8.16
N GLU A 103 -21.30 27.58 -7.55
CA GLU A 103 -21.91 28.70 -8.28
C GLU A 103 -20.87 29.54 -9.03
N CYS A 104 -19.74 29.81 -8.37
CA CYS A 104 -18.62 30.54 -8.96
C CYS A 104 -18.02 29.82 -10.18
N LEU A 105 -17.81 28.51 -10.07
CA LEU A 105 -17.07 27.75 -11.08
C LEU A 105 -17.94 27.09 -12.14
N LEU A 106 -19.09 26.48 -11.78
CA LEU A 106 -19.92 25.70 -12.71
C LEU A 106 -21.27 26.38 -12.99
N GLY A 107 -22.04 26.67 -11.94
CA GLY A 107 -23.39 27.23 -12.06
C GLY A 107 -24.24 26.54 -13.13
N GLU A 108 -24.75 27.31 -14.08
CA GLU A 108 -25.59 26.83 -15.20
C GLU A 108 -24.90 25.81 -16.12
N ALA A 109 -23.56 25.80 -16.18
CA ALA A 109 -22.82 24.83 -16.99
C ALA A 109 -23.06 23.38 -16.51
N TRP A 110 -23.41 23.19 -15.24
CA TRP A 110 -23.66 21.87 -14.66
C TRP A 110 -24.85 21.16 -15.32
N GLU A 111 -25.96 21.85 -15.55
CA GLU A 111 -27.14 21.27 -16.21
C GLU A 111 -26.83 20.85 -17.65
N VAL A 112 -25.97 21.60 -18.34
CA VAL A 112 -25.51 21.25 -19.70
C VAL A 112 -24.62 20.01 -19.68
N ILE A 113 -23.74 19.88 -18.67
CA ILE A 113 -22.91 18.69 -18.47
C ILE A 113 -23.79 17.47 -18.22
N LEU A 114 -24.76 17.57 -17.30
CA LEU A 114 -25.69 16.48 -16.97
C LEU A 114 -26.57 16.07 -18.16
N GLY A 115 -27.02 17.05 -18.95
CA GLY A 115 -27.85 16.83 -20.13
C GLY A 115 -27.08 16.33 -21.36
N HIS A 116 -25.74 16.27 -21.32
CA HIS A 116 -24.96 15.82 -22.47
C HIS A 116 -25.19 14.31 -22.73
N PRO A 117 -25.52 13.89 -23.98
CA PRO A 117 -25.86 12.50 -24.28
C PRO A 117 -24.83 11.48 -23.79
N ASP A 118 -23.55 11.69 -24.11
CA ASP A 118 -22.48 10.74 -23.75
C ASP A 118 -22.33 10.58 -22.22
N ILE A 119 -22.47 11.67 -21.47
CA ILE A 119 -22.35 11.67 -20.01
C ILE A 119 -23.59 11.01 -19.38
N SER A 120 -24.77 11.35 -19.88
CA SER A 120 -26.04 10.81 -19.38
C SER A 120 -26.17 9.29 -19.59
N VAL A 121 -25.62 8.75 -20.68
CA VAL A 121 -25.66 7.31 -20.97
C VAL A 121 -24.69 6.53 -20.07
N ASP A 122 -23.48 7.06 -19.86
CA ASP A 122 -22.45 6.38 -19.07
C ASP A 122 -22.58 6.61 -17.56
N HIS A 123 -23.40 7.57 -17.14
CA HIS A 123 -23.56 7.99 -15.74
C HIS A 123 -22.21 8.26 -15.04
N ALA A 124 -21.22 8.78 -15.77
CA ALA A 124 -19.88 9.03 -15.26
C ALA A 124 -19.18 10.21 -15.97
N VAL A 125 -18.64 11.13 -15.17
CA VAL A 125 -17.90 12.30 -15.66
C VAL A 125 -16.68 12.59 -14.78
N GLU A 126 -15.60 13.03 -15.43
CA GLU A 126 -14.48 13.71 -14.78
C GLU A 126 -14.63 15.22 -15.01
N LEU A 127 -14.72 15.98 -13.92
CA LEU A 127 -14.55 17.42 -13.89
C LEU A 127 -13.06 17.71 -13.69
N ALA A 128 -12.38 17.97 -14.81
CA ALA A 128 -10.94 18.18 -14.85
C ALA A 128 -10.62 19.67 -14.80
N LEU A 129 -10.29 20.16 -13.62
CA LEU A 129 -10.09 21.57 -13.33
C LEU A 129 -8.67 21.99 -13.75
N SER A 130 -8.53 22.88 -14.74
CA SER A 130 -7.23 23.22 -15.35
C SER A 130 -6.85 24.69 -15.11
N TRP A 131 -5.68 24.90 -14.51
CA TRP A 131 -4.99 26.18 -14.39
C TRP A 131 -3.49 25.99 -14.11
N PRO A 132 -2.64 27.01 -14.32
CA PRO A 132 -1.20 26.90 -14.09
C PRO A 132 -0.82 26.56 -12.64
N ALA A 133 0.34 25.93 -12.44
CA ALA A 133 0.88 25.62 -11.11
C ALA A 133 1.16 26.88 -10.26
N THR A 134 1.28 28.05 -10.89
CA THR A 134 1.50 29.35 -10.24
C THR A 134 0.22 29.97 -9.67
N ALA A 135 -0.98 29.47 -10.02
CA ALA A 135 -2.26 30.00 -9.53
C ALA A 135 -2.56 29.51 -8.10
N ALA A 136 -1.72 29.92 -7.14
CA ALA A 136 -1.77 29.45 -5.76
C ALA A 136 -3.13 29.68 -5.09
N ASP A 137 -3.77 30.82 -5.36
CA ASP A 137 -5.10 31.15 -4.83
C ASP A 137 -6.17 30.10 -5.20
N LEU A 138 -6.17 29.64 -6.46
CA LEU A 138 -7.09 28.61 -6.92
C LEU A 138 -6.71 27.23 -6.35
N HIS A 139 -5.42 26.93 -6.21
CA HIS A 139 -4.98 25.65 -5.65
C HIS A 139 -5.34 25.48 -4.17
N ARG A 140 -5.49 26.57 -3.41
CA ARG A 140 -5.87 26.53 -1.98
C ARG A 140 -7.34 26.21 -1.75
N MET A 141 -8.22 26.47 -2.72
CA MET A 141 -9.65 26.18 -2.54
C MET A 141 -9.91 24.67 -2.58
N VAL A 142 -10.85 24.18 -1.78
CA VAL A 142 -11.24 22.76 -1.76
C VAL A 142 -12.38 22.53 -2.75
N TRP A 143 -12.07 22.62 -4.05
CA TRP A 143 -13.03 22.43 -5.15
C TRP A 143 -13.76 21.09 -5.12
N GLU A 144 -13.14 20.09 -4.52
CA GLU A 144 -13.71 18.76 -4.30
C GLU A 144 -14.97 18.80 -3.41
N SER A 145 -15.17 19.88 -2.64
CA SER A 145 -16.37 20.10 -1.81
C SER A 145 -17.58 20.64 -2.58
N MET A 146 -17.43 20.94 -3.87
CA MET A 146 -18.52 21.45 -4.72
C MET A 146 -19.79 20.61 -4.56
N ARG A 147 -20.91 21.31 -4.46
CA ARG A 147 -22.22 20.72 -4.21
C ARG A 147 -23.27 21.43 -5.07
N ASP A 148 -24.15 20.66 -5.69
CA ASP A 148 -25.34 21.21 -6.33
C ASP A 148 -26.48 21.39 -5.28
N THR A 149 -27.72 21.70 -5.71
CA THR A 149 -28.84 21.83 -4.76
C THR A 149 -29.25 20.50 -4.13
N ARG A 150 -28.83 19.35 -4.69
CA ARG A 150 -29.22 18.00 -4.27
C ARG A 150 -28.16 17.38 -3.37
N ALA A 151 -26.91 17.29 -3.84
CA ALA A 151 -25.84 16.52 -3.21
C ALA A 151 -24.45 17.13 -3.45
N PRO A 152 -23.43 16.77 -2.64
CA PRO A 152 -22.05 17.02 -3.04
C PRO A 152 -21.80 16.29 -4.36
N LEU A 153 -21.08 16.91 -5.30
CA LEU A 153 -20.92 16.33 -6.64
C LEU A 153 -20.27 14.94 -6.57
N ALA A 154 -19.26 14.77 -5.70
CA ALA A 154 -18.62 13.49 -5.45
C ALA A 154 -19.58 12.39 -4.94
N GLY A 155 -20.70 12.77 -4.34
CA GLY A 155 -21.79 11.90 -3.86
C GLY A 155 -23.08 12.02 -4.67
N HIS A 156 -23.03 12.55 -5.91
CA HIS A 156 -24.23 12.70 -6.72
C HIS A 156 -24.94 11.34 -6.92
N PRO A 157 -26.28 11.29 -6.72
CA PRO A 157 -27.02 10.03 -6.73
C PRO A 157 -27.12 9.39 -8.12
N ASP A 158 -27.15 10.21 -9.17
CA ASP A 158 -27.41 9.73 -10.54
C ASP A 158 -26.14 9.58 -11.39
N MET A 159 -24.95 9.93 -10.84
CA MET A 159 -23.71 9.99 -11.62
C MET A 159 -22.45 9.83 -10.78
N VAL A 160 -21.46 9.12 -11.31
CA VAL A 160 -20.09 9.05 -10.79
C VAL A 160 -19.35 10.32 -11.19
N VAL A 161 -19.02 11.18 -10.23
CA VAL A 161 -18.26 12.41 -10.49
C VAL A 161 -16.85 12.28 -9.92
N ALA A 162 -15.86 12.27 -10.80
CA ALA A 162 -14.48 12.50 -10.42
C ALA A 162 -14.17 14.00 -10.52
N ILE A 163 -13.48 14.54 -9.51
CA ILE A 163 -12.93 15.91 -9.55
C ILE A 163 -11.41 15.76 -9.49
N THR A 164 -10.74 16.25 -10.53
CA THR A 164 -9.28 16.22 -10.70
C THR A 164 -8.76 17.60 -11.02
N ARG A 165 -7.48 17.83 -10.74
CA ARG A 165 -6.79 19.10 -11.04
C ARG A 165 -5.74 18.83 -12.10
N LEU A 166 -5.95 19.36 -13.29
CA LEU A 166 -5.00 19.28 -14.38
C LEU A 166 -3.97 20.39 -14.28
N VAL A 167 -2.71 20.02 -14.38
CA VAL A 167 -1.59 20.96 -14.37
C VAL A 167 -0.85 20.86 -15.69
N PRO A 168 -0.64 21.99 -16.40
CA PRO A 168 0.23 22.04 -17.56
C PRO A 168 1.63 21.55 -17.21
N ALA A 169 2.09 20.50 -17.91
CA ALA A 169 3.40 19.90 -17.73
C ALA A 169 3.89 19.33 -19.07
N GLU A 170 5.21 19.21 -19.21
CA GLU A 170 5.81 18.59 -20.40
C GLU A 170 5.22 17.19 -20.65
N PRO A 171 4.70 16.91 -21.87
CA PRO A 171 4.14 15.61 -22.19
C PRO A 171 5.14 14.49 -21.99
N ARG A 172 4.77 13.49 -21.19
CA ARG A 172 5.54 12.26 -21.01
C ARG A 172 4.63 11.05 -21.15
N THR A 173 5.24 9.92 -21.49
CA THR A 173 4.56 8.62 -21.47
C THR A 173 4.64 8.07 -20.06
N VAL A 174 3.48 7.76 -19.49
CA VAL A 174 3.39 7.03 -18.22
C VAL A 174 3.17 5.57 -18.52
N GLY A 175 4.12 4.73 -18.13
CA GLY A 175 3.99 3.28 -18.23
C GLY A 175 2.95 2.75 -17.25
N THR A 176 2.38 1.60 -17.58
CA THR A 176 1.65 0.78 -16.59
C THR A 176 2.68 0.07 -15.72
N ILE A 177 2.44 0.03 -14.41
CA ILE A 177 3.27 -0.70 -13.47
C ILE A 177 3.02 -2.19 -13.67
N ASP A 178 4.08 -2.89 -14.09
CA ASP A 178 4.11 -4.32 -14.30
C ASP A 178 4.23 -5.04 -12.95
N GLY A 179 3.10 -5.54 -12.42
CA GLY A 179 3.07 -6.35 -11.19
C GLY A 179 2.56 -5.62 -9.95
N VAL A 180 3.22 -5.81 -8.81
CA VAL A 180 2.81 -5.20 -7.53
C VAL A 180 3.58 -3.88 -7.32
N PRO A 181 2.89 -2.72 -7.26
CA PRO A 181 3.52 -1.42 -7.11
C PRO A 181 4.40 -1.31 -5.88
N SER A 182 5.58 -0.72 -6.04
CA SER A 182 6.48 -0.39 -4.94
C SER A 182 6.17 1.01 -4.38
N VAL A 183 5.94 1.10 -3.07
CA VAL A 183 5.50 2.31 -2.34
C VAL A 183 6.51 2.71 -1.26
N LEU A 184 7.16 3.88 -1.42
CA LEU A 184 8.12 4.38 -0.44
C LEU A 184 7.39 5.31 0.49
N PHE A 185 7.14 4.85 1.70
CA PHE A 185 6.60 5.67 2.76
C PHE A 185 7.73 6.39 3.48
N ALA A 186 7.69 7.70 3.49
CA ALA A 186 8.76 8.52 4.02
C ALA A 186 8.19 9.60 4.96
N THR A 187 8.65 9.60 6.21
CA THR A 187 8.20 10.56 7.22
C THR A 187 9.29 11.54 7.62
N SER A 188 8.94 12.81 7.82
CA SER A 188 9.92 13.83 8.27
C SER A 188 10.30 13.71 9.74
N VAL A 189 9.46 13.08 10.57
CA VAL A 189 9.68 12.86 12.01
C VAL A 189 9.58 11.39 12.38
N ALA A 190 9.90 11.06 13.63
CA ALA A 190 9.70 9.73 14.18
C ALA A 190 8.20 9.39 14.26
N LEU A 191 7.82 8.13 14.01
CA LEU A 191 6.42 7.66 14.08
C LEU A 191 5.78 7.81 15.47
N THR A 192 6.59 8.06 16.50
CA THR A 192 6.15 8.33 17.88
C THR A 192 5.74 9.78 18.12
N ASP A 193 5.97 10.68 17.16
CA ASP A 193 5.56 12.08 17.25
C ASP A 193 4.02 12.15 17.34
N PRO A 194 3.43 12.80 18.38
CA PRO A 194 1.98 12.84 18.56
C PRO A 194 1.26 13.58 17.42
N THR A 195 1.97 14.44 16.70
CA THR A 195 1.43 15.30 15.65
C THR A 195 1.43 14.62 14.28
N ILE A 196 2.41 13.76 14.03
CA ILE A 196 2.47 12.87 12.86
C ILE A 196 1.99 11.46 13.22
N ARG A 197 1.32 11.29 14.36
CA ARG A 197 0.68 10.03 14.77
C ARG A 197 -0.34 9.48 13.75
N PRO A 198 -1.09 10.30 12.96
CA PRO A 198 -1.79 9.78 11.78
C PRO A 198 -0.87 9.02 10.80
N GLY A 199 0.42 9.36 10.73
CA GLY A 199 1.50 8.61 10.09
C GLY A 199 1.62 7.15 10.51
N ALA A 200 1.48 6.83 11.81
CA ALA A 200 1.48 5.45 12.29
C ALA A 200 0.27 4.65 11.78
N MET A 201 -0.82 5.34 11.46
CA MET A 201 -2.01 4.75 10.86
C MET A 201 -1.86 4.54 9.36
N TYR A 202 -1.21 5.45 8.64
CA TYR A 202 -0.80 5.20 7.26
C TYR A 202 0.11 3.99 7.18
N MET A 203 1.00 3.81 8.14
CA MET A 203 1.81 2.58 8.21
C MET A 203 0.94 1.34 8.40
N GLY A 204 -0.08 1.39 9.25
CA GLY A 204 -1.06 0.31 9.37
C GLY A 204 -1.76 0.01 8.05
N LEU A 205 -2.31 1.04 7.41
CA LEU A 205 -3.01 0.90 6.13
C LEU A 205 -2.08 0.40 5.01
N LEU A 206 -0.85 0.89 4.95
CA LEU A 206 0.14 0.42 3.99
C LEU A 206 0.50 -1.03 4.22
N GLN A 207 0.57 -1.49 5.48
CA GLN A 207 0.75 -2.91 5.79
C GLN A 207 -0.45 -3.76 5.42
N GLU A 208 -1.67 -3.25 5.57
CA GLU A 208 -2.85 -3.91 5.01
C GLU A 208 -2.70 -4.06 3.50
N LEU A 209 -2.44 -2.97 2.78
CA LEU A 209 -2.24 -3.00 1.33
C LEU A 209 -1.09 -3.93 0.94
N ASP A 210 0.00 -3.98 1.72
CA ASP A 210 1.13 -4.87 1.53
C ASP A 210 0.73 -6.35 1.72
N SER A 211 0.05 -6.66 2.83
CA SER A 211 -0.45 -8.01 3.13
C SER A 211 -1.55 -8.47 2.17
N ALA A 212 -2.31 -7.52 1.62
CA ALA A 212 -3.35 -7.72 0.63
C ALA A 212 -2.78 -7.90 -0.79
N GLY A 213 -1.50 -7.62 -1.01
CA GLY A 213 -0.84 -7.68 -2.31
C GLY A 213 -1.15 -6.53 -3.24
N HIS A 214 -1.64 -5.43 -2.69
CA HIS A 214 -1.92 -4.22 -3.44
C HIS A 214 -0.67 -3.36 -3.66
N CYS A 215 0.32 -3.47 -2.78
CA CYS A 215 1.63 -2.84 -2.95
C CYS A 215 2.74 -3.66 -2.29
N ARG A 216 3.99 -3.21 -2.49
CA ARG A 216 5.18 -3.55 -1.72
C ARG A 216 5.61 -2.28 -1.00
N ALA A 217 5.45 -2.22 0.32
CA ALA A 217 5.75 -1.01 1.07
C ALA A 217 7.15 -1.06 1.73
N ARG A 218 7.89 0.05 1.66
CA ARG A 218 9.07 0.29 2.51
C ARG A 218 8.90 1.61 3.23
N ALA A 219 9.28 1.64 4.50
CA ALA A 219 9.20 2.83 5.32
C ALA A 219 10.58 3.35 5.69
N VAL A 220 10.75 4.67 5.60
CA VAL A 220 11.92 5.41 6.09
C VAL A 220 11.41 6.57 6.95
N ASN A 221 12.04 6.78 8.11
CA ASN A 221 11.56 7.74 9.10
C ASN A 221 12.60 8.81 9.39
N ALA A 222 12.13 9.97 9.83
CA ALA A 222 12.96 11.14 10.12
C ALA A 222 13.89 11.52 8.95
N ILE A 223 13.38 11.48 7.71
CA ILE A 223 14.23 11.61 6.53
C ILE A 223 14.69 13.05 6.26
N SER A 224 15.93 13.17 5.79
CA SER A 224 16.43 14.33 5.05
C SER A 224 16.14 14.22 3.55
N VAL A 225 16.40 15.31 2.81
CA VAL A 225 16.37 15.28 1.33
C VAL A 225 17.38 14.27 0.78
N ALA A 226 18.55 14.14 1.41
CA ALA A 226 19.57 13.18 1.01
C ALA A 226 19.15 11.74 1.31
N ASP A 227 18.53 11.49 2.48
CA ASP A 227 17.99 10.18 2.84
C ASP A 227 16.90 9.74 1.85
N LEU A 228 16.01 10.67 1.46
CA LEU A 228 14.98 10.41 0.45
C LEU A 228 15.61 10.07 -0.91
N GLN A 229 16.66 10.78 -1.29
CA GLN A 229 17.39 10.52 -2.53
C GLN A 229 18.05 9.14 -2.53
N GLU A 230 18.74 8.78 -1.45
CA GLU A 230 19.36 7.46 -1.31
C GLU A 230 18.30 6.35 -1.37
N ALA A 231 17.20 6.51 -0.63
CA ALA A 231 16.11 5.54 -0.60
C ALA A 231 15.49 5.35 -1.99
N CYS A 232 15.19 6.44 -2.71
CA CYS A 232 14.63 6.38 -4.06
C CYS A 232 15.62 5.78 -5.07
N ALA A 233 16.90 6.14 -5.01
CA ALA A 233 17.93 5.61 -5.91
C ALA A 233 18.12 4.10 -5.71
N ARG A 234 18.13 3.64 -4.45
CA ARG A 234 18.36 2.24 -4.11
C ARG A 234 17.16 1.35 -4.43
N TRP A 235 15.95 1.84 -4.18
CA TRP A 235 14.76 1.00 -4.23
C TRP A 235 13.87 1.24 -5.45
N LYS A 236 14.01 2.38 -6.13
CA LYS A 236 13.27 2.73 -7.35
C LYS A 236 11.75 2.59 -7.19
N PRO A 237 11.13 3.30 -6.23
CA PRO A 237 9.69 3.19 -5.94
C PRO A 237 8.82 3.69 -7.09
N ASP A 238 7.75 2.97 -7.40
CA ASP A 238 6.71 3.42 -8.33
C ASP A 238 5.91 4.60 -7.75
N LEU A 239 5.72 4.61 -6.43
CA LEU A 239 5.03 5.65 -5.69
C LEU A 239 5.85 6.09 -4.47
N VAL A 240 5.93 7.39 -4.22
CA VAL A 240 6.49 7.94 -2.98
C VAL A 240 5.37 8.59 -2.17
N HIS A 241 5.19 8.17 -0.92
CA HIS A 241 4.25 8.76 0.02
C HIS A 241 5.02 9.54 1.08
N LEU A 242 4.92 10.87 1.02
CA LEU A 242 5.56 11.78 1.96
C LEU A 242 4.57 12.21 3.05
N VAL A 243 4.96 12.03 4.30
CA VAL A 243 4.25 12.53 5.48
C VAL A 243 5.15 13.50 6.23
N ALA A 244 4.80 14.78 6.21
CA ALA A 244 5.64 15.83 6.78
C ALA A 244 4.80 17.03 7.24
N HIS A 245 5.43 17.97 7.93
CA HIS A 245 4.84 19.30 8.11
C HIS A 245 4.96 20.08 6.80
N GLY A 246 3.86 20.71 6.38
CA GLY A 246 3.88 21.59 5.23
C GLY A 246 3.97 23.05 5.66
N VAL A 247 4.71 23.85 4.91
CA VAL A 247 4.91 25.29 5.16
C VAL A 247 4.78 26.09 3.87
N LEU A 248 4.56 27.39 4.01
CA LEU A 248 4.72 28.35 2.93
C LEU A 248 6.08 29.03 3.02
N ILE A 249 6.74 29.12 1.88
CA ILE A 249 7.98 29.88 1.71
C ILE A 249 7.73 31.09 0.82
N ASP A 250 8.74 31.96 0.71
CA ASP A 250 8.67 33.20 -0.06
C ASP A 250 8.08 32.99 -1.48
N GLY A 251 7.17 33.90 -1.84
CA GLY A 251 6.43 33.86 -3.11
C GLY A 251 5.21 32.93 -3.09
N GLY A 252 4.73 32.52 -1.92
CA GLY A 252 3.53 31.69 -1.78
C GLY A 252 3.72 30.25 -2.24
N ARG A 253 4.97 29.79 -2.31
CA ARG A 253 5.31 28.42 -2.71
C ARG A 253 5.13 27.48 -1.51
N GLY A 254 4.60 26.29 -1.74
CA GLY A 254 4.53 25.26 -0.70
C GLY A 254 5.87 24.52 -0.56
N ALA A 255 6.21 24.12 0.66
CA ALA A 255 7.35 23.27 0.95
C ALA A 255 7.01 22.28 2.08
N LEU A 256 7.86 21.27 2.28
CA LEU A 256 7.80 20.35 3.41
C LEU A 256 8.96 20.62 4.37
N MET A 257 8.74 20.47 5.67
CA MET A 257 9.82 20.45 6.66
C MET A 257 10.38 19.03 6.76
N LEU A 258 11.64 18.86 6.37
CA LEU A 258 12.39 17.60 6.47
C LEU A 258 13.59 17.76 7.41
N ARG A 259 14.18 16.66 7.88
CA ARG A 259 15.37 16.72 8.74
C ARG A 259 16.59 17.24 7.95
N GLY A 260 17.33 18.19 8.50
CA GLY A 260 18.62 18.64 7.99
C GLY A 260 19.78 17.78 8.50
N ASP A 261 20.96 17.94 7.91
CA ASP A 261 22.17 17.19 8.31
C ASP A 261 22.62 17.50 9.75
N ASP A 262 22.22 18.66 10.27
CA ASP A 262 22.42 19.13 11.64
C ASP A 262 21.33 18.63 12.61
N GLY A 263 20.37 17.83 12.12
CA GLY A 263 19.21 17.36 12.88
C GLY A 263 18.08 18.38 13.01
N MET A 264 18.25 19.61 12.50
CA MET A 264 17.22 20.66 12.52
C MET A 264 16.30 20.55 11.32
N GLU A 265 15.04 20.94 11.45
CA GLU A 265 14.12 20.94 10.31
C GLU A 265 14.53 21.97 9.24
N ARG A 266 14.42 21.58 7.97
CA ARG A 266 14.72 22.41 6.81
C ARG A 266 13.61 22.31 5.78
N GLU A 267 13.35 23.44 5.11
CA GLU A 267 12.37 23.53 4.04
C GLU A 267 12.85 22.78 2.78
N ALA A 268 11.99 21.91 2.25
CA ALA A 268 12.17 21.20 1.00
C ALA A 268 11.04 21.59 0.04
N ASP A 269 11.37 22.45 -0.92
CA ASP A 269 10.45 22.88 -1.98
C ASP A 269 10.26 21.78 -3.05
N ALA A 270 9.33 22.02 -3.99
CA ALA A 270 9.05 21.09 -5.08
C ALA A 270 10.31 20.67 -5.86
N ALA A 271 11.21 21.62 -6.12
CA ALA A 271 12.42 21.35 -6.90
C ALA A 271 13.39 20.45 -6.14
N ALA A 272 13.57 20.67 -4.83
CA ALA A 272 14.36 19.80 -3.97
C ALA A 272 13.78 18.38 -3.91
N LEU A 273 12.46 18.26 -3.72
CA LEU A 273 11.78 16.97 -3.63
C LEU A 273 11.86 16.20 -4.95
N ILE A 274 11.64 16.85 -6.10
CA ILE A 274 11.77 16.20 -7.41
C ILE A 274 13.19 15.69 -7.64
N ARG A 275 14.21 16.48 -7.29
CA ARG A 275 15.61 16.04 -7.41
C ARG A 275 15.90 14.83 -6.52
N ALA A 276 15.34 14.77 -5.32
CA ALA A 276 15.51 13.62 -4.43
C ALA A 276 14.79 12.37 -4.97
N MET A 277 13.57 12.51 -5.48
CA MET A 277 12.77 11.36 -5.90
C MET A 277 13.11 10.82 -7.30
N THR A 278 13.89 11.57 -8.09
CA THR A 278 14.14 11.21 -9.50
C THR A 278 15.62 10.97 -9.78
N SER A 279 15.90 9.94 -10.58
CA SER A 279 17.22 9.64 -11.12
C SER A 279 17.16 9.57 -12.65
N THR A 280 18.31 9.36 -13.29
CA THR A 280 18.39 9.14 -14.74
C THR A 280 17.68 7.88 -15.19
N GLU A 281 17.58 6.87 -14.31
CA GLU A 281 17.00 5.56 -14.61
C GLU A 281 15.55 5.42 -14.15
N HIS A 282 15.14 6.17 -13.13
CA HIS A 282 13.84 5.98 -12.48
C HIS A 282 13.20 7.26 -12.00
N ARG A 283 11.88 7.35 -12.15
CA ARG A 283 11.03 8.42 -11.63
C ARG A 283 9.74 7.78 -11.15
N PRO A 284 9.24 8.10 -9.94
CA PRO A 284 7.96 7.59 -9.50
C PRO A 284 6.83 8.07 -10.42
N VAL A 285 5.89 7.18 -10.68
CA VAL A 285 4.67 7.45 -11.46
C VAL A 285 3.70 8.32 -10.65
N ALA A 286 3.73 8.17 -9.32
CA ALA A 286 2.85 8.91 -8.43
C ALA A 286 3.55 9.38 -7.15
N VAL A 287 3.07 10.49 -6.59
CA VAL A 287 3.43 10.94 -5.23
C VAL A 287 2.16 11.13 -4.41
N ALA A 288 2.15 10.61 -3.18
CA ALA A 288 1.12 10.91 -2.20
C ALA A 288 1.68 11.90 -1.16
N LEU A 289 0.98 13.01 -0.93
CA LEU A 289 1.35 14.03 0.05
C LEU A 289 0.34 14.07 1.19
N SER A 290 0.80 13.75 2.39
CA SER A 290 0.08 13.95 3.65
C SER A 290 0.82 15.03 4.44
N ALA A 291 0.62 16.29 4.05
CA ALA A 291 1.24 17.44 4.69
C ALA A 291 0.31 18.01 5.78
N CYS A 292 0.59 17.73 7.04
CA CYS A 292 -0.19 18.27 8.16
C CYS A 292 0.42 19.61 8.60
N ASN A 293 -0.36 20.68 8.55
CA ASN A 293 0.10 21.99 9.01
C ASN A 293 -0.09 22.08 10.53
N THR A 294 0.99 22.22 11.29
CA THR A 294 0.94 22.39 12.74
C THR A 294 0.91 23.86 13.06
N ALA A 295 -0.25 24.36 13.48
CA ALA A 295 -0.31 25.59 14.25
C ALA A 295 0.40 25.34 15.59
N GLY A 296 1.74 25.44 15.59
CA GLY A 296 2.55 25.30 16.78
C GLY A 296 2.14 26.36 17.82
N PRO A 297 1.97 26.01 19.11
CA PRO A 297 1.64 26.98 20.16
C PRO A 297 2.77 27.97 20.53
N GLY A 298 3.90 28.00 19.82
CA GLY A 298 5.17 28.51 20.36
C GLY A 298 6.00 29.45 19.49
N GLY A 299 5.52 29.85 18.30
CA GLY A 299 6.20 30.87 17.50
C GLY A 299 5.80 32.26 17.96
N ALA A 300 6.51 32.82 18.95
CA ALA A 300 6.36 34.20 19.39
C ALA A 300 6.87 35.18 18.31
N GLY A 301 6.09 35.33 17.25
CA GLY A 301 6.19 36.34 16.22
C GLY A 301 4.80 36.48 15.60
N ALA A 302 4.09 37.54 15.96
CA ALA A 302 2.68 37.75 15.63
C ALA A 302 2.42 37.73 14.12
N GLY A 303 1.96 36.58 13.62
CA GLY A 303 1.40 36.37 12.29
C GLY A 303 0.43 35.20 12.38
N GLU A 304 -0.72 35.30 11.72
CA GLU A 304 -1.82 34.34 11.83
C GLU A 304 -1.40 32.88 11.64
N PRO A 305 -2.09 31.92 12.29
CA PRO A 305 -1.83 30.49 12.08
C PRO A 305 -1.95 30.15 10.58
N ALA A 306 -0.91 29.49 10.05
CA ALA A 306 -0.84 29.05 8.66
C ALA A 306 -2.09 28.22 8.28
N ASP A 307 -2.62 28.43 7.07
CA ASP A 307 -3.83 27.75 6.61
C ASP A 307 -3.47 26.31 6.19
N PRO A 308 -4.20 25.27 6.64
CA PRO A 308 -3.96 23.89 6.24
C PRO A 308 -3.98 23.68 4.72
N THR A 309 -4.72 24.50 3.98
CA THR A 309 -4.79 24.44 2.51
C THR A 309 -3.60 25.12 1.80
N ASP A 310 -2.76 25.84 2.55
CA ASP A 310 -1.65 26.61 1.99
C ASP A 310 -0.59 25.73 1.30
N THR A 311 -0.57 24.42 1.58
CA THR A 311 0.39 23.47 1.01
C THR A 311 -0.07 22.87 -0.32
N ALA A 312 -1.35 23.04 -0.70
CA ALA A 312 -1.89 22.51 -1.96
C ALA A 312 -1.12 22.95 -3.23
N PRO A 313 -0.55 24.17 -3.34
CA PRO A 313 0.31 24.54 -4.46
C PRO A 313 1.53 23.63 -4.66
N LEU A 314 2.05 23.00 -3.60
CA LEU A 314 3.17 22.05 -3.71
C LEU A 314 2.83 20.88 -4.62
N ALA A 315 1.61 20.33 -4.52
CA ALA A 315 1.18 19.22 -5.36
C ALA A 315 1.18 19.59 -6.85
N ALA A 316 0.66 20.78 -7.17
CA ALA A 316 0.67 21.29 -8.53
C ALA A 316 2.10 21.54 -9.04
N GLN A 317 2.99 22.05 -8.18
CA GLN A 317 4.40 22.27 -8.54
C GLN A 317 5.15 20.95 -8.79
N LEU A 318 4.85 19.89 -8.02
CA LEU A 318 5.40 18.55 -8.28
C LEU A 318 4.94 18.02 -9.65
N VAL A 319 3.67 18.23 -10.02
CA VAL A 319 3.17 17.84 -11.34
C VAL A 319 3.84 18.63 -12.46
N ALA A 320 3.94 19.95 -12.31
CA ALA A 320 4.64 20.81 -13.28
C ALA A 320 6.12 20.43 -13.43
N GLY A 321 6.77 19.99 -12.36
CA GLY A 321 8.14 19.46 -12.40
C GLY A 321 8.26 18.01 -12.92
N GLY A 322 7.14 17.44 -13.34
CA GLY A 322 7.05 16.22 -14.13
C GLY A 322 6.77 14.94 -13.34
N ILE A 323 6.25 15.04 -12.12
CA ILE A 323 5.59 13.89 -11.46
C ILE A 323 4.20 13.73 -12.09
N PRO A 324 3.86 12.59 -12.72
CA PRO A 324 2.62 12.52 -13.50
C PRO A 324 1.33 12.61 -12.69
N VAL A 325 1.33 12.01 -11.49
CA VAL A 325 0.16 11.90 -10.61
C VAL A 325 0.57 12.34 -9.20
N VAL A 326 -0.18 13.27 -8.60
CA VAL A 326 0.01 13.63 -7.20
C VAL A 326 -1.32 13.59 -6.46
N SER A 327 -1.45 12.73 -5.46
CA SER A 327 -2.60 12.74 -4.54
C SER A 327 -2.19 13.53 -3.28
N ALA A 328 -2.83 14.65 -3.01
CA ALA A 328 -2.49 15.50 -1.88
C ALA A 328 -3.69 15.71 -0.96
N MET A 329 -3.44 15.91 0.32
CA MET A 329 -4.45 16.29 1.29
C MET A 329 -4.36 17.78 1.52
N ALA A 330 -5.45 18.50 1.22
CA ALA A 330 -5.55 19.95 1.39
C ALA A 330 -5.79 20.33 2.88
N GLY A 331 -4.91 19.87 3.77
CA GLY A 331 -4.98 20.15 5.21
C GLY A 331 -5.00 18.90 6.08
N GLU A 332 -5.13 19.13 7.39
CA GLU A 332 -5.32 18.05 8.36
C GLU A 332 -6.63 17.32 8.04
N ILE A 333 -6.58 16.00 7.90
CA ILE A 333 -7.72 15.15 7.58
C ILE A 333 -8.00 14.20 8.75
N ARG A 334 -9.27 13.99 9.07
CA ARG A 334 -9.69 12.98 10.04
C ARG A 334 -9.29 11.60 9.55
N GLU A 335 -8.87 10.81 10.51
CA GLU A 335 -8.45 9.43 10.33
C GLU A 335 -9.41 8.60 9.46
N SER A 336 -10.71 8.58 9.79
CA SER A 336 -11.69 7.75 9.09
C SER A 336 -11.82 8.12 7.61
N ALA A 337 -11.92 9.43 7.29
CA ALA A 337 -12.04 9.90 5.92
C ALA A 337 -10.79 9.53 5.09
N CYS A 338 -9.61 9.73 5.65
CA CYS A 338 -8.35 9.36 5.01
C CYS A 338 -8.24 7.85 4.77
N ARG A 339 -8.52 7.04 5.79
CA ARG A 339 -8.43 5.58 5.74
C ARG A 339 -9.39 5.02 4.69
N LEU A 340 -10.64 5.48 4.67
CA LEU A 340 -11.65 5.08 3.69
C LEU A 340 -11.28 5.51 2.27
N TYR A 341 -10.81 6.76 2.10
CA TYR A 341 -10.33 7.24 0.80
C TYR A 341 -9.22 6.34 0.26
N THR A 342 -8.19 6.11 1.06
CA THR A 342 -6.98 5.42 0.64
C THR A 342 -7.24 3.93 0.40
N ARG A 343 -8.01 3.26 1.28
CA ARG A 343 -8.40 1.85 1.11
C ARG A 343 -9.16 1.64 -0.20
N ARG A 344 -10.16 2.48 -0.49
CA ARG A 344 -10.97 2.32 -1.71
C ARG A 344 -10.26 2.77 -2.97
N LEU A 345 -9.43 3.81 -2.90
CA LEU A 345 -8.53 4.19 -4.00
C LEU A 345 -7.60 3.03 -4.37
N ALA A 346 -6.89 2.47 -3.39
CA ALA A 346 -5.93 1.39 -3.63
C ALA A 346 -6.61 0.11 -4.14
N ALA A 347 -7.76 -0.27 -3.57
CA ALA A 347 -8.54 -1.40 -4.04
C ALA A 347 -9.01 -1.23 -5.50
N ALA A 348 -9.51 -0.03 -5.85
CA ALA A 348 -9.93 0.29 -7.21
C ALA A 348 -8.76 0.24 -8.21
N LEU A 349 -7.61 0.82 -7.86
CA LEU A 349 -6.40 0.76 -8.67
C LEU A 349 -5.92 -0.68 -8.90
N HIS A 350 -5.91 -1.51 -7.85
CA HIS A 350 -5.47 -2.90 -7.94
C HIS A 350 -6.41 -3.77 -8.79
N ARG A 351 -7.70 -3.41 -8.87
CA ARG A 351 -8.66 -4.01 -9.80
C ARG A 351 -8.52 -3.50 -11.25
N GLY A 352 -7.58 -2.58 -11.50
CA GLY A 352 -7.27 -2.08 -12.83
C GLY A 352 -8.18 -0.95 -13.28
N LEU A 353 -8.87 -0.29 -12.35
CA LEU A 353 -9.62 0.92 -12.68
C LEU A 353 -8.65 2.10 -12.96
N PRO A 354 -9.00 3.01 -13.88
CA PRO A 354 -8.21 4.21 -14.11
C PRO A 354 -8.09 5.08 -12.85
N VAL A 355 -6.98 5.81 -12.72
CA VAL A 355 -6.68 6.61 -11.53
C VAL A 355 -7.76 7.65 -11.21
N VAL A 356 -8.37 8.24 -12.23
CA VAL A 356 -9.46 9.20 -12.11
C VAL A 356 -10.67 8.55 -11.44
N GLN A 357 -11.10 7.40 -11.97
CA GLN A 357 -12.23 6.65 -11.42
C GLN A 357 -11.93 6.15 -10.01
N ALA A 358 -10.72 5.63 -9.77
CA ALA A 358 -10.31 5.16 -8.46
C ALA A 358 -10.37 6.29 -7.40
N SER A 359 -10.01 7.52 -7.76
CA SER A 359 -10.13 8.68 -6.87
C SER A 359 -11.58 9.05 -6.55
N ALA A 360 -12.50 8.88 -7.50
CA ALA A 360 -13.93 9.07 -7.26
C ALA A 360 -14.47 8.03 -6.27
N HIS A 361 -14.08 6.76 -6.40
CA HIS A 361 -14.44 5.73 -5.42
C HIS A 361 -13.87 6.02 -4.03
N GLY A 362 -12.60 6.42 -3.94
CA GLY A 362 -11.98 6.86 -2.69
C GLY A 362 -12.75 7.99 -2.03
N ARG A 363 -13.01 9.07 -2.77
CA ARG A 363 -13.69 10.26 -2.24
C ARG A 363 -15.11 9.96 -1.80
N ARG A 364 -15.83 9.16 -2.58
CA ARG A 364 -17.18 8.71 -2.24
C ARG A 364 -17.19 7.86 -0.97
N ALA A 365 -16.21 6.97 -0.79
CA ALA A 365 -16.09 6.19 0.44
C ALA A 365 -15.85 7.06 1.67
N ALA A 366 -14.97 8.05 1.56
CA ALA A 366 -14.73 9.02 2.63
C ALA A 366 -15.99 9.84 2.96
N LEU A 367 -16.76 10.23 1.93
CA LEU A 367 -18.03 10.93 2.08
C LEU A 367 -19.08 10.08 2.80
N ILE A 368 -19.21 8.79 2.45
CA ILE A 368 -20.17 7.87 3.08
C ILE A 368 -19.81 7.59 4.54
N GLY A 369 -18.51 7.50 4.85
CA GLY A 369 -18.05 7.30 6.22
C GLY A 369 -18.07 8.56 7.09
N SER A 370 -18.44 9.71 6.53
CA SER A 370 -18.68 10.94 7.31
C SER A 370 -20.05 10.87 7.97
N ALA A 371 -20.11 11.18 9.27
CA ALA A 371 -21.36 11.16 10.01
C ALA A 371 -22.30 12.29 9.57
N GLU A 372 -21.72 13.45 9.23
CA GLU A 372 -22.45 14.66 8.82
C GLU A 372 -21.70 15.39 7.70
N PRO A 373 -21.92 15.01 6.42
CA PRO A 373 -21.21 15.62 5.29
C PRO A 373 -21.40 17.13 5.09
N SER A 374 -22.47 17.71 5.67
CA SER A 374 -22.76 19.15 5.64
C SER A 374 -21.97 19.94 6.68
N THR A 375 -21.38 19.27 7.67
CA THR A 375 -20.57 19.88 8.74
C THR A 375 -19.12 19.42 8.71
N GLU A 376 -18.80 18.29 8.05
CA GLU A 376 -17.45 17.73 7.96
C GLU A 376 -16.86 17.89 6.54
N ILE A 377 -15.75 18.61 6.40
CA ILE A 377 -15.08 18.84 5.10
C ILE A 377 -14.04 17.75 4.76
N ASP A 378 -13.69 16.90 5.72
CA ASP A 378 -12.58 15.94 5.63
C ASP A 378 -12.63 15.04 4.40
N TRP A 379 -13.83 14.64 3.95
CA TRP A 379 -14.02 13.82 2.77
C TRP A 379 -13.60 14.51 1.46
N ALA A 380 -13.60 15.85 1.44
CA ALA A 380 -13.24 16.66 0.27
C ALA A 380 -11.75 17.03 0.23
N LEU A 381 -11.02 16.92 1.34
CA LEU A 381 -9.61 17.32 1.41
C LEU A 381 -8.67 16.50 0.50
N PRO A 382 -8.92 15.21 0.19
CA PRO A 382 -8.13 14.49 -0.80
C PRO A 382 -8.36 15.04 -2.21
N ALA A 383 -7.31 15.64 -2.78
CA ALA A 383 -7.26 16.21 -4.12
C ALA A 383 -6.31 15.38 -5.01
N LEU A 384 -6.74 15.09 -6.24
CA LEU A 384 -5.94 14.39 -7.24
C LEU A 384 -5.47 15.38 -8.30
N PHE A 385 -4.16 15.58 -8.38
CA PHE A 385 -3.49 16.38 -9.40
C PHE A 385 -2.91 15.47 -10.47
N LEU A 386 -3.14 15.83 -11.74
CA LEU A 386 -2.69 15.06 -12.89
C LEU A 386 -1.98 16.00 -13.86
N ALA A 387 -0.91 15.51 -14.50
CA ALA A 387 -0.39 16.20 -15.66
C ALA A 387 -1.45 16.18 -16.77
N GLU A 388 -1.64 17.30 -17.48
CA GLU A 388 -2.69 17.46 -18.51
C GLU A 388 -2.69 16.36 -19.57
N HIS A 389 -1.52 15.79 -19.85
CA HIS A 389 -1.34 14.76 -20.86
C HIS A 389 -1.77 13.36 -20.42
N ILE A 390 -2.18 13.15 -19.15
CA ILE A 390 -2.66 11.88 -18.62
C ILE A 390 -4.10 11.64 -19.07
N ASP A 391 -4.31 10.53 -19.77
CA ASP A 391 -5.62 10.10 -20.24
C ASP A 391 -6.52 9.70 -19.05
N PRO A 392 -7.82 10.07 -19.05
CA PRO A 392 -8.73 9.68 -17.96
C PRO A 392 -8.89 8.16 -17.82
N GLY A 393 -8.70 7.42 -18.91
CA GLY A 393 -8.69 5.97 -18.96
C GLY A 393 -7.35 5.33 -18.63
N GLN A 394 -6.30 6.11 -18.31
CA GLN A 394 -4.97 5.59 -17.98
C GLN A 394 -5.06 4.67 -16.74
N ARG A 395 -4.73 3.40 -16.97
CA ARG A 395 -4.53 2.41 -15.91
C ARG A 395 -3.08 2.47 -15.45
N LEU A 396 -2.87 2.63 -14.14
CA LEU A 396 -1.53 2.69 -13.58
C LEU A 396 -0.98 1.32 -13.21
N ILE A 397 -1.84 0.32 -13.01
CA ILE A 397 -1.47 -1.02 -12.55
C ILE A 397 -2.00 -2.06 -13.54
N ASP A 398 -1.15 -3.02 -13.89
CA ASP A 398 -1.58 -4.25 -14.55
C ASP A 398 -2.26 -5.18 -13.54
N ALA A 399 -3.58 -5.05 -13.43
CA ALA A 399 -4.40 -5.82 -12.52
C ALA A 399 -4.41 -7.33 -12.81
N GLU A 400 -4.24 -7.73 -14.07
CA GLU A 400 -4.22 -9.15 -14.44
C GLU A 400 -2.96 -9.79 -13.84
N ARG A 401 -1.79 -9.20 -14.09
CA ARG A 401 -0.52 -9.73 -13.56
C ARG A 401 -0.50 -9.70 -12.03
N SER A 402 -0.95 -8.59 -11.42
CA SER A 402 -1.04 -8.45 -9.97
C SER A 402 -2.00 -9.48 -9.34
N GLY A 403 -3.16 -9.69 -9.98
CA GLY A 403 -4.15 -10.69 -9.57
C GLY A 403 -3.65 -12.12 -9.64
N ARG A 404 -2.92 -12.50 -10.70
CA ARG A 404 -2.30 -13.83 -10.82
C ARG A 404 -1.30 -14.10 -9.69
N LEU A 405 -0.48 -13.11 -9.33
CA LEU A 405 0.49 -13.25 -8.25
C LEU A 405 -0.19 -13.42 -6.88
N THR A 406 -1.25 -12.64 -6.64
CA THR A 406 -2.11 -12.79 -5.46
C THR A 406 -2.75 -14.17 -5.40
N ALA A 407 -3.31 -14.67 -6.50
CA ALA A 407 -3.90 -16.00 -6.57
C ALA A 407 -2.88 -17.10 -6.28
N LEU A 408 -1.67 -16.98 -6.84
CA LEU A 408 -0.55 -17.88 -6.55
C LEU A 408 -0.20 -17.88 -5.06
N ALA A 409 -0.06 -16.71 -4.43
CA ALA A 409 0.23 -16.62 -3.00
C ALA A 409 -0.85 -17.26 -2.11
N ASN A 410 -2.12 -17.10 -2.49
CA ASN A 410 -3.25 -17.74 -1.80
C ASN A 410 -3.21 -19.27 -1.95
N SER A 411 -2.91 -19.77 -3.16
CA SER A 411 -2.76 -21.22 -3.41
C SER A 411 -1.63 -21.85 -2.56
N LEU A 412 -0.54 -21.10 -2.38
CA LEU A 412 0.61 -21.48 -1.56
C LEU A 412 0.38 -21.20 -0.06
N ARG A 413 -0.77 -20.62 0.31
CA ARG A 413 -1.14 -20.24 1.68
C ARG A 413 -0.12 -19.32 2.35
N LEU A 414 0.56 -18.49 1.57
CA LEU A 414 1.54 -17.50 2.06
C LEU A 414 0.87 -16.28 2.68
N ARG A 415 -0.35 -15.96 2.22
CA ARG A 415 -1.15 -14.86 2.74
C ARG A 415 -2.22 -15.37 3.69
N GLN A 416 -2.30 -14.77 4.87
CA GLN A 416 -3.30 -15.10 5.89
C GLN A 416 -3.70 -13.86 6.68
N GLU A 417 -4.99 -13.75 6.99
CA GLU A 417 -5.50 -12.79 7.97
C GLU A 417 -5.31 -13.33 9.40
N PRO A 418 -5.12 -12.44 10.39
CA PRO A 418 -5.01 -10.98 10.27
C PRO A 418 -3.62 -10.54 9.78
N VAL A 419 -3.42 -9.23 9.63
CA VAL A 419 -2.13 -8.62 9.25
C VAL A 419 -1.00 -9.12 10.16
N PHE A 420 0.18 -9.36 9.58
CA PHE A 420 1.35 -9.80 10.33
C PHE A 420 1.90 -8.68 11.22
N ILE A 421 2.38 -9.03 12.43
CA ILE A 421 2.85 -8.05 13.42
C ILE A 421 4.24 -8.40 13.96
N GLY A 422 5.05 -7.36 14.20
CA GLY A 422 6.40 -7.46 14.76
C GLY A 422 7.46 -8.00 13.78
N ARG A 423 8.66 -8.29 14.30
CA ARG A 423 9.75 -8.98 13.56
C ARG A 423 10.26 -8.25 12.33
N ALA A 424 10.16 -6.92 12.32
CA ALA A 424 10.57 -6.10 11.19
C ALA A 424 12.05 -6.29 10.83
N ASP A 425 12.91 -6.54 11.83
CA ASP A 425 14.33 -6.82 11.69
C ASP A 425 14.61 -8.16 10.98
N ILE A 426 13.85 -9.21 11.32
CA ILE A 426 13.95 -10.52 10.67
C ILE A 426 13.48 -10.44 9.24
N LEU A 427 12.35 -9.76 8.98
CA LEU A 427 11.83 -9.53 7.64
C LEU A 427 12.84 -8.75 6.78
N ALA A 428 13.37 -7.64 7.30
CA ALA A 428 14.37 -6.84 6.60
C ALA A 428 15.64 -7.65 6.29
N ARG A 429 16.05 -8.55 7.19
CA ARG A 429 17.18 -9.43 6.92
C ARG A 429 16.87 -10.47 5.86
N ALA A 430 15.69 -11.10 5.91
CA ALA A 430 15.27 -12.06 4.90
C ALA A 430 15.26 -11.41 3.51
N ASP A 431 14.70 -10.20 3.39
CA ASP A 431 14.71 -9.41 2.16
C ASP A 431 16.16 -9.13 1.69
N ALA A 432 17.06 -8.80 2.62
CA ALA A 432 18.47 -8.57 2.29
C ALA A 432 19.21 -9.83 1.78
N THR A 433 18.79 -11.04 2.19
CA THR A 433 19.41 -12.30 1.71
C THR A 433 19.14 -12.58 0.23
N LEU A 434 18.06 -12.02 -0.31
CA LEU A 434 17.69 -12.14 -1.71
C LEU A 434 18.38 -11.10 -2.61
N GLY A 435 18.94 -10.05 -2.00
CA GLY A 435 19.64 -8.97 -2.71
C GLY A 435 21.05 -9.34 -3.22
N THR A 436 21.75 -8.31 -3.70
CA THR A 436 23.14 -8.37 -4.20
C THR A 436 24.19 -8.03 -3.12
N GLY A 437 23.77 -7.87 -1.87
CA GLY A 437 24.65 -7.50 -0.75
C GLY A 437 25.52 -8.66 -0.24
N GLU A 438 26.01 -8.52 1.00
CA GLU A 438 26.80 -9.56 1.65
C GLU A 438 26.10 -10.92 1.63
N PRO A 439 26.80 -12.01 1.26
CA PRO A 439 26.22 -13.33 1.17
C PRO A 439 25.73 -13.78 2.55
N THR A 440 24.41 -13.85 2.70
CA THR A 440 23.73 -14.44 3.85
C THR A 440 22.97 -15.65 3.34
N GLY A 441 23.52 -16.84 3.55
CA GLY A 441 22.93 -18.09 3.08
C GLY A 441 21.90 -18.66 4.04
N VAL A 442 22.01 -18.32 5.33
CA VAL A 442 21.13 -18.88 6.37
C VAL A 442 20.65 -17.82 7.35
N VAL A 443 19.35 -17.78 7.60
CA VAL A 443 18.71 -17.01 8.68
C VAL A 443 18.04 -17.98 9.66
N ALA A 444 18.59 -18.09 10.86
CA ALA A 444 18.07 -18.94 11.93
C ALA A 444 17.23 -18.10 12.91
N VAL A 445 15.95 -18.43 13.06
CA VAL A 445 15.02 -17.76 13.97
C VAL A 445 14.73 -18.70 15.14
N LEU A 446 15.23 -18.38 16.33
CA LEU A 446 15.41 -19.33 17.43
C LEU A 446 14.60 -18.94 18.67
N ALA A 447 13.75 -19.84 19.15
CA ALA A 447 13.06 -19.69 20.43
C ALA A 447 13.88 -20.30 21.57
N ASN A 448 14.10 -19.53 22.64
CA ASN A 448 14.75 -20.02 23.85
C ASN A 448 13.73 -20.66 24.80
N GLY A 449 13.17 -21.80 24.38
CA GLY A 449 12.03 -22.44 25.03
C GLY A 449 11.08 -23.02 24.00
N SER A 450 9.80 -23.13 24.36
CA SER A 450 8.78 -23.57 23.41
C SER A 450 8.56 -22.54 22.29
N SER A 451 8.57 -22.97 21.03
CA SER A 451 8.20 -22.11 19.89
C SER A 451 6.68 -21.92 19.77
N ALA A 452 5.89 -22.67 20.54
CA ALA A 452 4.43 -22.68 20.48
C ALA A 452 3.83 -21.30 20.76
N GLY A 453 3.09 -20.77 19.78
CA GLY A 453 2.40 -19.49 19.87
C GLY A 453 3.26 -18.24 19.57
N LEU A 454 4.54 -18.41 19.23
CA LEU A 454 5.44 -17.29 18.91
C LEU A 454 5.37 -16.84 17.45
N GLY A 455 4.58 -17.55 16.62
CA GLY A 455 4.26 -17.13 15.26
C GLY A 455 5.27 -17.54 14.18
N GLY A 456 6.18 -18.49 14.45
CA GLY A 456 7.15 -19.03 13.48
C GLY A 456 6.55 -19.39 12.11
N PRO A 457 5.48 -20.22 12.04
CA PRO A 457 4.82 -20.53 10.79
C PRO A 457 4.32 -19.32 10.00
N ARG A 458 3.75 -18.33 10.71
CA ARG A 458 3.20 -17.11 10.09
C ARG A 458 4.31 -16.18 9.59
N LEU A 459 5.43 -16.10 10.33
CA LEU A 459 6.62 -15.36 9.93
C LEU A 459 7.22 -15.94 8.64
N LEU A 460 7.39 -17.26 8.55
CA LEU A 460 7.90 -17.90 7.32
C LEU A 460 6.97 -17.66 6.13
N ARG A 461 5.65 -17.75 6.32
CA ARG A 461 4.67 -17.39 5.28
C ARG A 461 4.81 -15.94 4.82
N GLU A 462 5.02 -15.01 5.74
CA GLU A 462 5.22 -13.59 5.42
C GLU A 462 6.51 -13.37 4.61
N ILE A 463 7.61 -14.02 5.01
CA ILE A 463 8.87 -14.00 4.26
C ILE A 463 8.65 -14.59 2.85
N GLY A 464 7.95 -15.73 2.75
CA GLY A 464 7.63 -16.35 1.47
C GLY A 464 6.78 -15.45 0.58
N TRP A 465 5.80 -14.74 1.17
CA TRP A 465 4.98 -13.78 0.44
C TRP A 465 5.81 -12.62 -0.12
N ARG A 466 6.71 -12.04 0.68
CA ARG A 466 7.64 -10.98 0.23
C ARG A 466 8.57 -11.47 -0.87
N ALA A 467 9.19 -12.63 -0.69
CA ALA A 467 10.05 -13.25 -1.69
C ALA A 467 9.32 -13.46 -3.02
N LEU A 468 8.08 -13.96 -2.98
CA LEU A 468 7.25 -14.15 -4.18
C LEU A 468 7.00 -12.83 -4.91
N ARG A 469 6.67 -11.77 -4.18
CA ARG A 469 6.43 -10.43 -4.75
C ARG A 469 7.68 -9.80 -5.36
N ASP A 470 8.84 -10.11 -4.82
CA ASP A 470 10.13 -9.65 -5.34
C ASP A 470 10.67 -10.53 -6.48
N GLY A 471 9.89 -11.52 -6.93
CA GLY A 471 10.25 -12.37 -8.07
C GLY A 471 11.15 -13.54 -7.70
N HIS A 472 11.06 -14.03 -6.47
CA HIS A 472 11.75 -15.22 -5.99
C HIS A 472 10.76 -16.37 -5.72
N VAL A 473 11.28 -17.59 -5.64
CA VAL A 473 10.48 -18.82 -5.51
C VAL A 473 10.56 -19.33 -4.07
N PRO A 474 9.54 -19.10 -3.22
CA PRO A 474 9.54 -19.64 -1.86
C PRO A 474 9.14 -21.13 -1.85
N LEU A 475 9.92 -21.96 -1.17
CA LEU A 475 9.58 -23.36 -0.86
C LEU A 475 9.37 -23.50 0.65
N LEU A 476 8.11 -23.55 1.07
CA LEU A 476 7.74 -23.67 2.48
C LEU A 476 7.63 -25.14 2.91
N LEU A 477 8.51 -25.56 3.80
CA LEU A 477 8.56 -26.88 4.42
C LEU A 477 8.00 -26.77 5.85
N GLY A 478 6.74 -27.18 6.01
CA GLY A 478 6.01 -27.11 7.27
C GLY A 478 5.11 -25.87 7.41
N PRO A 479 4.43 -25.69 8.56
CA PRO A 479 4.35 -26.63 9.68
C PRO A 479 3.70 -27.95 9.25
N PHE A 480 4.20 -29.07 9.78
CA PHE A 480 3.61 -30.38 9.55
C PHE A 480 2.56 -30.66 10.64
N GLN A 481 1.29 -30.78 10.25
CA GLN A 481 0.21 -31.07 11.21
C GLN A 481 0.23 -32.53 11.68
N GLU A 482 0.73 -33.43 10.84
CA GLU A 482 0.82 -34.87 11.12
C GLU A 482 2.28 -35.27 11.26
N ALA A 483 2.61 -35.98 12.35
CA ALA A 483 3.97 -36.46 12.60
C ALA A 483 4.50 -37.37 11.47
N THR A 484 3.61 -38.07 10.75
CA THR A 484 3.94 -38.90 9.59
C THR A 484 4.40 -38.10 8.37
N LYS A 485 4.08 -36.81 8.30
CA LYS A 485 4.51 -35.90 7.23
C LYS A 485 5.80 -35.16 7.57
N THR A 486 6.20 -35.13 8.85
CA THR A 486 7.46 -34.53 9.28
C THR A 486 8.64 -35.30 8.67
N PRO A 487 9.62 -34.63 8.05
CA PRO A 487 10.76 -35.27 7.42
C PRO A 487 11.79 -35.72 8.46
N THR A 488 11.55 -36.85 9.10
CA THR A 488 12.35 -37.30 10.25
C THR A 488 13.73 -37.85 9.90
N HIS A 489 14.05 -38.09 8.63
CA HIS A 489 15.36 -38.56 8.14
C HIS A 489 15.72 -37.93 6.77
N GLY A 490 16.98 -38.05 6.35
CA GLY A 490 17.51 -37.38 5.14
C GLY A 490 16.71 -37.63 3.85
N ARG A 491 16.37 -38.89 3.53
CA ARG A 491 15.52 -39.22 2.35
C ARG A 491 14.14 -38.56 2.41
N ALA A 492 13.49 -38.54 3.58
CA ALA A 492 12.20 -37.86 3.73
C ALA A 492 12.31 -36.35 3.57
N LEU A 493 13.41 -35.74 4.04
CA LEU A 493 13.68 -34.32 3.83
C LEU A 493 13.87 -33.98 2.34
N VAL A 494 14.70 -34.75 1.62
CA VAL A 494 14.91 -34.56 0.18
C VAL A 494 13.61 -34.76 -0.59
N GLN A 495 12.84 -35.80 -0.26
CA GLN A 495 11.52 -36.03 -0.86
C GLN A 495 10.59 -34.84 -0.65
N THR A 496 10.51 -34.32 0.57
CA THR A 496 9.61 -33.21 0.92
C THR A 496 10.00 -31.93 0.19
N LEU A 497 11.29 -31.63 0.12
CA LEU A 497 11.82 -30.46 -0.60
C LEU A 497 11.53 -30.55 -2.10
N LEU A 498 11.82 -31.70 -2.72
CA LEU A 498 11.57 -31.90 -4.15
C LEU A 498 10.08 -31.94 -4.50
N ASP A 499 9.24 -32.53 -3.66
CA ASP A 499 7.78 -32.51 -3.86
C ASP A 499 7.21 -31.09 -3.74
N THR A 500 7.76 -30.28 -2.83
CA THR A 500 7.43 -28.85 -2.73
C THR A 500 7.86 -28.10 -3.98
N ALA A 501 9.05 -28.39 -4.53
CA ALA A 501 9.51 -27.82 -5.79
C ALA A 501 8.62 -28.22 -6.98
N VAL A 502 8.20 -29.49 -7.08
CA VAL A 502 7.26 -29.97 -8.11
C VAL A 502 5.91 -29.28 -7.97
N THR A 503 5.40 -29.15 -6.74
CA THR A 503 4.16 -28.42 -6.46
C THR A 503 4.28 -26.95 -6.89
N MET A 504 5.44 -26.33 -6.69
CA MET A 504 5.67 -24.97 -7.18
C MET A 504 5.67 -24.88 -8.72
N THR A 505 6.21 -25.89 -9.43
CA THR A 505 6.07 -25.93 -10.91
C THR A 505 4.62 -26.03 -11.37
N GLU A 506 3.80 -26.76 -10.62
CA GLU A 506 2.36 -26.90 -10.88
C GLU A 506 1.63 -25.57 -10.69
N GLN A 507 1.87 -24.90 -9.55
CA GLN A 507 1.22 -23.62 -9.24
C GLN A 507 1.64 -22.48 -10.18
N LEU A 508 2.90 -22.50 -10.64
CA LEU A 508 3.38 -21.54 -11.65
C LEU A 508 2.92 -21.89 -13.07
N GLY A 509 2.37 -23.08 -13.30
CA GLY A 509 2.02 -23.54 -14.65
C GLY A 509 3.23 -23.73 -15.57
N ILE A 510 4.42 -23.95 -15.01
CA ILE A 510 5.65 -24.22 -15.77
C ILE A 510 5.87 -25.72 -15.94
N ASP A 511 6.57 -26.10 -17.01
CA ASP A 511 6.85 -27.50 -17.31
C ASP A 511 7.60 -28.17 -16.15
N PRO A 512 7.20 -29.39 -15.76
CA PRO A 512 7.94 -30.15 -14.76
C PRO A 512 9.33 -30.51 -15.30
N PHE A 513 10.23 -30.84 -14.37
CA PHE A 513 11.54 -31.41 -14.70
C PHE A 513 11.85 -32.55 -13.74
N ALA A 514 12.60 -33.55 -14.20
CA ALA A 514 13.17 -34.56 -13.32
C ALA A 514 14.30 -33.91 -12.49
N PRO A 515 14.16 -33.86 -11.14
CA PRO A 515 15.24 -33.39 -10.30
C PRO A 515 16.46 -34.32 -10.38
N LEU A 516 17.66 -33.77 -10.49
CA LEU A 516 18.91 -34.51 -10.49
C LEU A 516 19.12 -35.28 -9.18
N ALA A 517 18.71 -34.72 -8.05
CA ALA A 517 18.75 -35.40 -6.76
C ALA A 517 17.87 -36.66 -6.74
N LEU A 518 16.76 -36.68 -7.50
CA LEU A 518 15.96 -37.89 -7.70
C LEU A 518 16.63 -38.84 -8.70
N LEU A 519 17.09 -38.33 -9.84
CA LEU A 519 17.69 -39.16 -10.90
C LEU A 519 18.92 -39.92 -10.43
N ALA A 520 19.73 -39.35 -9.55
CA ALA A 520 20.92 -39.99 -8.98
C ALA A 520 20.59 -41.31 -8.26
N GLU A 521 19.38 -41.43 -7.73
CA GLU A 521 18.90 -42.56 -6.93
C GLU A 521 18.13 -43.61 -7.75
N LEU A 522 17.84 -43.31 -9.03
CA LEU A 522 17.14 -44.21 -9.94
C LEU A 522 18.10 -45.10 -10.74
N THR A 523 17.65 -46.31 -11.05
CA THR A 523 18.32 -47.20 -12.03
C THR A 523 18.26 -46.63 -13.46
N PRO A 524 19.14 -47.04 -14.39
CA PRO A 524 19.09 -46.59 -15.78
C PRO A 524 17.72 -46.79 -16.45
N GLU A 525 17.05 -47.92 -16.17
CA GLU A 525 15.72 -48.25 -16.67
C GLU A 525 14.68 -47.27 -16.11
N GLU A 526 14.66 -47.05 -14.80
CA GLU A 526 13.72 -46.12 -14.17
C GLU A 526 13.93 -44.66 -14.62
N ARG A 527 15.19 -44.27 -14.90
CA ARG A 527 15.50 -42.96 -15.49
C ARG A 527 14.93 -42.84 -16.89
N SER A 528 15.08 -43.89 -17.71
CA SER A 528 14.51 -43.92 -19.06
C SER A 528 12.98 -43.84 -19.02
N ASP A 529 12.33 -44.56 -18.11
CA ASP A 529 10.88 -44.52 -17.91
C ASP A 529 10.41 -43.12 -17.51
N LEU A 530 11.08 -42.50 -16.52
CA LEU A 530 10.73 -41.14 -16.08
C LEU A 530 10.95 -40.11 -17.19
N GLN A 531 12.00 -40.26 -18.00
CA GLN A 531 12.24 -39.40 -19.15
C GLN A 531 11.17 -39.56 -20.23
N ALA A 532 10.71 -40.80 -20.49
CA ALA A 532 9.61 -41.06 -21.42
C ALA A 532 8.30 -40.42 -20.93
N ASP A 533 8.01 -40.50 -19.63
CA ASP A 533 6.85 -39.83 -19.01
C ASP A 533 6.94 -38.30 -19.09
N LEU A 534 8.14 -37.73 -18.93
CA LEU A 534 8.38 -36.29 -19.06
C LEU A 534 8.28 -35.78 -20.50
N ALA A 535 8.48 -36.64 -21.49
CA ALA A 535 8.33 -36.30 -22.90
C ALA A 535 6.86 -36.31 -23.35
N GLN A 536 5.94 -36.80 -22.51
CA GLN A 536 4.51 -36.78 -22.80
C GLN A 536 3.98 -35.33 -22.81
N PRO A 537 3.00 -35.02 -23.68
CA PRO A 537 2.46 -33.68 -23.81
C PRO A 537 1.63 -33.23 -22.60
N GLU A 538 1.23 -34.15 -21.70
CA GLU A 538 0.39 -33.85 -20.54
C GLU A 538 1.24 -33.65 -19.26
N PRO A 539 1.41 -32.42 -18.75
CA PRO A 539 2.25 -32.15 -17.58
C PRO A 539 1.77 -32.84 -16.29
N GLY A 540 0.47 -33.17 -16.21
CA GLY A 540 -0.12 -33.87 -15.06
C GLY A 540 0.47 -35.26 -14.86
N LEU A 541 0.61 -36.04 -15.93
CA LEU A 541 1.19 -37.39 -15.89
C LEU A 541 2.67 -37.35 -15.49
N ALA A 542 3.43 -36.43 -16.08
CA ALA A 542 4.82 -36.18 -15.71
C ALA A 542 4.98 -35.90 -14.21
N ARG A 543 4.18 -34.98 -13.64
CA ARG A 543 4.21 -34.66 -12.20
C ARG A 543 3.82 -35.86 -11.35
N ALA A 544 2.79 -36.62 -11.75
CA ALA A 544 2.37 -37.83 -11.03
C ALA A 544 3.47 -38.90 -11.01
N SER A 545 4.20 -39.08 -12.11
CA SER A 545 5.34 -39.99 -12.18
C SER A 545 6.50 -39.53 -11.32
N ILE A 546 6.85 -38.23 -11.33
CA ILE A 546 7.85 -37.68 -10.40
C ILE A 546 7.45 -37.95 -8.94
N ARG A 547 6.22 -37.61 -8.55
CA ARG A 547 5.72 -37.80 -7.17
C ARG A 547 5.77 -39.27 -6.72
N ARG A 548 5.42 -40.19 -7.61
CA ARG A 548 5.52 -41.63 -7.35
C ARG A 548 6.96 -42.06 -7.07
N ARG A 549 7.92 -41.59 -7.87
CA ARG A 549 9.35 -41.86 -7.67
C ARG A 549 9.89 -41.18 -6.42
N LEU A 550 9.40 -40.01 -6.07
CA LEU A 550 9.73 -39.33 -4.81
C LEU A 550 9.26 -40.11 -3.58
N LEU A 551 8.07 -40.72 -3.62
CA LEU A 551 7.61 -41.62 -2.54
C LEU A 551 8.52 -42.85 -2.41
N GLN A 552 8.91 -43.46 -3.54
CA GLN A 552 9.86 -44.58 -3.52
C GLN A 552 11.23 -44.16 -2.96
N LEU A 553 11.72 -42.96 -3.31
CA LEU A 553 12.96 -42.39 -2.78
C LEU A 553 12.93 -42.27 -1.26
N ARG A 554 11.79 -41.86 -0.70
CA ARG A 554 11.60 -41.71 0.75
C ARG A 554 11.77 -43.04 1.48
N ASP A 555 11.20 -44.11 0.94
CA ASP A 555 11.15 -45.43 1.56
C ASP A 555 12.37 -46.31 1.21
N ALA A 556 13.22 -45.87 0.29
CA ALA A 556 14.40 -46.62 -0.15
C ALA A 556 15.42 -46.85 0.99
N PRO A 557 16.08 -48.03 1.02
CA PRO A 557 17.13 -48.31 2.00
C PRO A 557 18.40 -47.49 1.73
N GLY A 558 19.28 -47.45 2.73
CA GLY A 558 20.58 -46.75 2.64
C GLY A 558 20.55 -45.29 3.07
N GLU A 559 21.73 -44.74 3.33
CA GLU A 559 21.94 -43.35 3.76
C GLU A 559 22.41 -42.50 2.59
N LEU A 560 21.92 -41.26 2.56
CA LEU A 560 22.37 -40.26 1.61
C LEU A 560 23.61 -39.56 2.16
N ILE A 561 24.49 -39.12 1.27
CA ILE A 561 25.65 -38.29 1.62
C ILE A 561 25.23 -36.83 1.47
N ALA A 562 25.17 -36.09 2.58
CA ALA A 562 24.65 -34.71 2.63
C ALA A 562 25.32 -33.79 1.59
N ALA A 563 26.66 -33.81 1.50
CA ALA A 563 27.40 -32.98 0.54
C ALA A 563 27.04 -33.28 -0.92
N ALA A 564 26.93 -34.56 -1.29
CA ALA A 564 26.56 -34.96 -2.66
C ALA A 564 25.11 -34.56 -2.98
N VAL A 565 24.19 -34.73 -2.03
CA VAL A 565 22.79 -34.31 -2.18
C VAL A 565 22.69 -32.80 -2.33
N ARG A 566 23.42 -32.03 -1.51
CA ARG A 566 23.47 -30.56 -1.60
C ARG A 566 23.87 -30.12 -3.00
N ASP A 567 24.92 -30.70 -3.59
CA ASP A 567 25.37 -30.33 -4.93
C ASP A 567 24.32 -30.58 -6.02
N LEU A 568 23.57 -31.67 -5.91
CA LEU A 568 22.46 -31.98 -6.81
C LEU A 568 21.29 -31.02 -6.59
N LEU A 569 20.89 -30.79 -5.34
CA LEU A 569 19.83 -29.85 -4.96
C LEU A 569 20.14 -28.43 -5.41
N ALA A 570 21.38 -27.96 -5.26
CA ALA A 570 21.77 -26.63 -5.72
C ALA A 570 21.49 -26.44 -7.23
N THR A 571 21.72 -27.49 -8.01
CA THR A 571 21.45 -27.49 -9.46
C THR A 571 19.94 -27.53 -9.74
N ASP A 572 19.18 -28.35 -8.99
CA ASP A 572 17.73 -28.43 -9.13
C ASP A 572 17.02 -27.13 -8.74
N LEU A 573 17.45 -26.48 -7.67
CA LEU A 573 16.92 -25.20 -7.21
C LEU A 573 17.26 -24.06 -8.19
N ALA A 574 18.48 -24.05 -8.75
CA ALA A 574 18.84 -23.11 -9.81
C ALA A 574 17.95 -23.31 -11.06
N ARG A 575 17.72 -24.56 -11.47
CA ARG A 575 16.85 -24.89 -12.60
C ARG A 575 15.39 -24.47 -12.36
N LEU A 576 14.89 -24.64 -11.13
CA LEU A 576 13.56 -24.14 -10.76
C LEU A 576 13.47 -22.61 -10.89
N ALA A 577 14.48 -21.88 -10.40
CA ALA A 577 14.53 -20.43 -10.52
C ALA A 577 14.58 -19.96 -11.99
N GLU A 578 15.40 -20.60 -12.82
CA GLU A 578 15.50 -20.31 -14.26
C GLU A 578 14.19 -20.56 -15.00
N ARG A 579 13.46 -21.63 -14.65
CA ARG A 579 12.14 -21.90 -15.24
C ARG A 579 11.08 -20.91 -14.74
N ALA A 580 11.12 -20.54 -13.47
CA ALA A 580 10.23 -19.52 -12.91
C ALA A 580 10.46 -18.15 -13.58
N ALA A 581 11.68 -17.81 -13.99
CA ALA A 581 11.96 -16.61 -14.78
C ALA A 581 11.17 -16.57 -16.10
N GLY A 582 10.86 -17.74 -16.69
CA GLY A 582 10.00 -17.84 -17.88
C GLY A 582 8.54 -17.48 -17.64
N TRP A 583 8.09 -17.36 -16.38
CA TRP A 583 6.76 -16.86 -16.04
C TRP A 583 6.59 -15.35 -16.32
N GLY A 584 7.71 -14.63 -16.44
CA GLY A 584 7.77 -13.17 -16.59
C GLY A 584 7.73 -12.43 -15.26
N ALA A 585 7.62 -11.10 -15.33
CA ALA A 585 7.65 -10.23 -14.16
C ALA A 585 6.63 -10.67 -13.07
N PRO A 586 7.01 -10.69 -11.77
CA PRO A 586 8.25 -10.14 -11.22
C PRO A 586 9.48 -11.07 -11.34
N PHE A 587 9.34 -12.29 -11.85
CA PHE A 587 10.46 -13.22 -12.02
C PHE A 587 11.34 -12.80 -13.22
N GLY A 588 12.64 -13.12 -13.15
CA GLY A 588 13.64 -12.73 -14.12
C GLY A 588 15.00 -13.35 -13.83
N GLU A 589 16.08 -12.78 -14.40
CA GLU A 589 17.44 -13.30 -14.18
C GLU A 589 17.88 -13.29 -12.70
N HIS A 590 17.31 -12.37 -11.92
CA HIS A 590 17.53 -12.24 -10.48
C HIS A 590 16.77 -13.28 -9.64
N THR A 591 15.85 -14.05 -10.23
CA THR A 591 15.06 -15.04 -9.52
C THR A 591 15.96 -16.07 -8.83
N ARG A 592 15.61 -16.38 -7.58
CA ARG A 592 16.28 -17.36 -6.72
C ARG A 592 15.24 -18.20 -6.01
N VAL A 593 15.62 -19.37 -5.52
CA VAL A 593 14.79 -20.16 -4.62
C VAL A 593 15.13 -19.80 -3.18
N LEU A 594 14.09 -19.58 -2.36
CA LEU A 594 14.19 -19.38 -0.92
C LEU A 594 13.55 -20.56 -0.21
N VAL A 595 14.31 -21.31 0.60
CA VAL A 595 13.77 -22.45 1.35
C VAL A 595 13.41 -22.01 2.76
N LEU A 596 12.18 -22.28 3.16
CA LEU A 596 11.60 -21.83 4.42
C LEU A 596 11.23 -23.05 5.25
N CYS A 597 11.93 -23.29 6.35
CA CYS A 597 11.84 -24.52 7.13
C CYS A 597 11.24 -24.26 8.51
N ASP A 598 10.06 -24.80 8.79
CA ASP A 598 9.35 -24.55 10.05
C ASP A 598 9.61 -25.63 11.10
N ASP A 599 9.88 -25.20 12.34
CA ASP A 599 10.09 -26.03 13.53
C ASP A 599 11.09 -27.18 13.29
N VAL A 600 12.27 -26.88 12.74
CA VAL A 600 13.24 -27.92 12.31
C VAL A 600 13.74 -28.80 13.45
N HIS A 601 13.68 -28.31 14.69
CA HIS A 601 14.00 -29.08 15.90
C HIS A 601 13.10 -30.32 16.09
N ALA A 602 11.89 -30.33 15.50
CA ALA A 602 10.96 -31.46 15.52
C ALA A 602 11.25 -32.50 14.42
N TRP A 603 12.21 -32.25 13.52
CA TRP A 603 12.52 -33.14 12.39
C TRP A 603 13.52 -34.25 12.75
N ALA A 604 13.68 -34.52 14.05
CA ALA A 604 14.56 -35.54 14.56
C ALA A 604 13.76 -36.77 15.01
N ALA A 605 14.13 -37.95 14.51
CA ALA A 605 13.73 -39.23 15.09
C ALA A 605 14.95 -40.16 15.19
N PRO A 606 15.15 -40.90 16.28
CA PRO A 606 16.17 -41.95 16.31
C PRO A 606 15.87 -43.05 15.27
N PRO A 607 16.88 -43.67 14.63
CA PRO A 607 18.32 -43.42 14.72
C PRO A 607 18.86 -42.38 13.70
N ARG A 608 18.03 -41.88 12.78
CA ARG A 608 18.43 -40.99 11.67
C ARG A 608 17.66 -39.69 11.77
N SER A 609 18.35 -38.56 11.90
CA SER A 609 17.73 -37.24 12.07
C SER A 609 17.70 -36.46 10.75
N GLY A 610 16.50 -36.06 10.31
CA GLY A 610 16.29 -35.17 9.18
C GLY A 610 16.84 -33.77 9.45
N LEU A 611 16.77 -33.32 10.71
CA LEU A 611 17.40 -32.08 11.15
C LEU A 611 18.92 -32.11 10.93
N ARG A 612 19.63 -33.13 11.44
CA ARG A 612 21.09 -33.21 11.28
C ARG A 612 21.48 -33.23 9.80
N PHE A 613 20.73 -34.00 9.01
CA PHE A 613 20.93 -34.04 7.56
C PHE A 613 20.73 -32.67 6.90
N LEU A 614 19.73 -31.89 7.31
CA LEU A 614 19.57 -30.50 6.86
C LEU A 614 20.81 -29.67 7.20
N LEU A 615 21.21 -29.67 8.47
CA LEU A 615 22.33 -28.85 8.97
C LEU A 615 23.66 -29.20 8.29
N ASP A 616 23.88 -30.48 7.97
CA ASP A 616 25.06 -30.96 7.23
C ASP A 616 25.05 -30.51 5.75
N MET A 617 23.89 -30.22 5.17
CA MET A 617 23.77 -29.67 3.81
C MET A 617 23.92 -28.14 3.76
N LEU A 618 23.69 -27.44 4.87
CA LEU A 618 23.64 -25.98 4.85
C LEU A 618 25.03 -25.37 4.73
N ASP A 619 25.18 -24.52 3.72
CA ASP A 619 26.29 -23.58 3.60
C ASP A 619 25.90 -22.25 4.22
N PRO A 620 26.60 -21.78 5.25
CA PRO A 620 26.29 -20.50 5.86
C PRO A 620 26.27 -19.32 4.87
N ALA A 621 27.08 -19.32 3.80
CA ALA A 621 27.13 -18.22 2.83
C ALA A 621 26.10 -18.33 1.71
N TYR A 622 25.72 -19.55 1.30
CA TYR A 622 24.90 -19.78 0.09
C TYR A 622 23.63 -20.63 0.30
N GLY A 623 23.37 -21.06 1.53
CA GLY A 623 22.24 -21.91 1.90
C GLY A 623 22.38 -23.30 1.27
N LEU A 624 21.36 -23.72 0.52
CA LEU A 624 21.41 -24.97 -0.26
C LEU A 624 21.94 -24.77 -1.68
N GLY A 625 22.31 -23.54 -2.04
CA GLY A 625 22.80 -23.18 -3.37
C GLY A 625 24.31 -23.14 -3.50
N ARG A 626 24.75 -22.48 -4.58
CA ARG A 626 26.17 -22.17 -4.87
C ARG A 626 26.38 -20.67 -4.94
N ARG A 627 27.63 -20.24 -5.06
CA ARG A 627 27.98 -18.81 -5.15
C ARG A 627 27.29 -18.10 -6.31
N GLU A 628 27.19 -18.77 -7.46
CA GLU A 628 26.64 -18.22 -8.69
C GLU A 628 25.11 -18.13 -8.63
N ARG A 629 24.47 -19.09 -7.94
CA ARG A 629 23.03 -19.20 -7.74
C ARG A 629 22.75 -19.59 -6.29
N PRO A 630 22.76 -18.63 -5.35
CA PRO A 630 22.44 -18.92 -3.95
C PRO A 630 21.00 -19.38 -3.81
N ALA A 631 20.75 -20.31 -2.88
CA ALA A 631 19.42 -20.73 -2.48
C ALA A 631 19.32 -20.58 -0.95
N PRO A 632 19.05 -19.37 -0.45
CA PRO A 632 19.07 -19.10 0.98
C PRO A 632 18.05 -19.94 1.73
N VAL A 633 18.33 -20.18 3.02
CA VAL A 633 17.45 -20.93 3.92
C VAL A 633 17.08 -20.06 5.12
N VAL A 634 15.78 -19.94 5.38
CA VAL A 634 15.27 -19.39 6.64
C VAL A 634 14.63 -20.51 7.42
N PHE A 635 14.98 -20.69 8.69
CA PHE A 635 14.34 -21.70 9.51
C PHE A 635 13.95 -21.21 10.90
N THR A 636 12.90 -21.81 11.46
CA THR A 636 12.47 -21.62 12.84
C THR A 636 12.82 -22.86 13.68
N ALA A 637 13.23 -22.67 14.93
CA ALA A 637 13.49 -23.77 15.85
C ALA A 637 13.39 -23.36 17.33
N SER A 638 13.02 -24.31 18.18
CA SER A 638 13.36 -24.26 19.60
C SER A 638 14.80 -24.70 19.82
N THR A 639 15.53 -24.05 20.72
CA THR A 639 16.87 -24.50 21.17
C THR A 639 16.82 -25.50 22.32
N THR A 640 15.63 -25.82 22.85
CA THR A 640 15.47 -26.62 24.07
C THR A 640 14.50 -27.80 23.92
N GLU A 641 13.56 -27.74 22.97
CA GLU A 641 12.63 -28.83 22.69
C GLU A 641 13.21 -29.80 21.66
N CYS A 642 12.84 -31.09 21.77
CA CYS A 642 13.25 -32.15 20.86
C CYS A 642 14.78 -32.17 20.64
N ASP A 643 15.25 -32.05 19.39
CA ASP A 643 16.69 -32.01 19.04
C ASP A 643 17.22 -30.56 18.90
N GLY A 644 16.59 -29.63 19.63
CA GLY A 644 16.93 -28.20 19.61
C GLY A 644 18.36 -27.88 20.05
N THR A 645 18.97 -28.70 20.90
CA THR A 645 20.36 -28.54 21.32
C THR A 645 21.33 -28.67 20.13
N THR A 646 21.04 -29.58 19.20
CA THR A 646 21.81 -29.74 17.96
C THR A 646 21.74 -28.46 17.11
N VAL A 647 20.58 -27.79 17.05
CA VAL A 647 20.42 -26.51 16.34
C VAL A 647 21.28 -25.42 16.98
N ASP A 648 21.23 -25.29 18.30
CA ASP A 648 22.01 -24.25 19.00
C ASP A 648 23.52 -24.49 18.88
N GLU A 649 23.98 -25.74 19.01
CA GLU A 649 25.38 -26.11 18.81
C GLU A 649 25.87 -25.76 17.40
N TRP A 650 25.10 -26.13 16.37
CA TRP A 650 25.43 -25.79 14.98
C TRP A 650 25.49 -24.26 14.78
N CYS A 651 24.51 -23.52 15.31
CA CYS A 651 24.46 -22.06 15.21
C CYS A 651 25.58 -21.34 15.98
N ARG A 652 26.17 -21.96 17.01
CA ARG A 652 27.34 -21.41 17.73
C ARG A 652 28.63 -21.62 16.96
N ASN A 653 28.71 -22.68 16.16
CA ASN A 653 29.92 -23.03 15.42
C ASN A 653 29.99 -22.37 14.02
N ALA A 654 28.85 -22.06 13.41
CA ALA A 654 28.79 -21.38 12.12
C ALA A 654 28.95 -19.85 12.26
N THR A 655 29.97 -19.26 11.63
CA THR A 655 30.32 -17.84 11.86
C THR A 655 30.13 -16.91 10.66
N THR A 656 30.29 -17.38 9.42
CA THR A 656 30.27 -16.50 8.23
C THR A 656 29.02 -16.75 7.39
N GLY A 657 28.15 -15.76 7.19
CA GLY A 657 26.94 -15.87 6.36
C GLY A 657 25.69 -16.40 7.08
N LEU A 658 25.82 -16.96 8.29
CA LEU A 658 24.69 -17.24 9.18
C LEU A 658 24.28 -15.98 9.94
N ARG A 659 22.97 -15.72 10.03
CA ARG A 659 22.40 -14.71 10.93
C ARG A 659 21.39 -15.36 11.87
N ARG A 660 21.49 -15.03 13.16
CA ARG A 660 20.62 -15.56 14.23
C ARG A 660 19.70 -14.45 14.72
N TYR A 661 18.43 -14.78 14.91
CA TYR A 661 17.44 -13.89 15.48
C TYR A 661 16.61 -14.60 16.55
N PRO A 662 16.22 -13.92 17.62
CA PRO A 662 15.31 -14.48 18.61
C PRO A 662 13.89 -14.60 18.05
N LEU A 663 13.24 -15.72 18.36
CA LEU A 663 11.79 -15.90 18.25
C LEU A 663 11.23 -15.87 19.67
N ASP A 664 10.99 -14.66 20.21
CA ASP A 664 10.54 -14.44 21.59
C ASP A 664 9.10 -13.89 21.65
N ASP A 665 8.65 -13.37 22.78
CA ASP A 665 7.43 -12.55 22.81
C ASP A 665 7.64 -11.20 22.10
N LEU A 666 6.55 -10.56 21.65
CA LEU A 666 6.58 -9.18 21.17
C LEU A 666 6.93 -8.22 22.31
N THR A 667 7.81 -7.25 22.04
CA THR A 667 8.10 -6.18 22.99
C THR A 667 6.84 -5.37 23.31
N PRO A 668 6.78 -4.63 24.45
CA PRO A 668 5.65 -3.74 24.72
C PRO A 668 5.34 -2.78 23.58
N GLU A 669 6.38 -2.26 22.92
CA GLU A 669 6.27 -1.32 21.81
C GLU A 669 5.73 -2.01 20.54
N GLU A 670 6.25 -3.20 20.23
CA GLU A 670 5.74 -4.02 19.12
C GLU A 670 4.28 -4.41 19.34
N ARG A 671 3.86 -4.66 20.59
CA ARG A 671 2.47 -4.97 20.94
C ARG A 671 1.54 -3.80 20.67
N VAL A 672 1.89 -2.59 21.12
CA VAL A 672 1.06 -1.40 20.88
C VAL A 672 0.83 -1.22 19.39
N VAL A 673 1.92 -1.16 18.63
CA VAL A 673 1.88 -0.88 17.19
C VAL A 673 1.21 -2.03 16.43
N GLY A 674 1.66 -3.27 16.66
CA GLY A 674 1.15 -4.45 15.98
C GLY A 674 -0.34 -4.71 16.26
N TYR A 675 -0.77 -4.64 17.53
CA TYR A 675 -2.17 -4.86 17.86
C TYR A 675 -3.08 -3.74 17.36
N GLN A 676 -2.61 -2.49 17.36
CA GLN A 676 -3.33 -1.40 16.67
C GLN A 676 -3.50 -1.70 15.19
N TRP A 677 -2.45 -2.17 14.50
CA TRP A 677 -2.57 -2.56 13.10
C TRP A 677 -3.60 -3.66 12.92
N VAL A 678 -3.59 -4.73 13.72
CA VAL A 678 -4.63 -5.77 13.61
C VAL A 678 -6.03 -5.18 13.77
N LEU A 679 -6.24 -4.29 14.73
CA LEU A 679 -7.54 -3.70 15.02
C LEU A 679 -8.02 -2.67 13.98
N LEU A 680 -7.11 -2.12 13.17
CA LEU A 680 -7.46 -1.25 12.05
C LEU A 680 -7.91 -2.03 10.80
N HIS A 681 -7.75 -3.35 10.82
CA HIS A 681 -7.99 -4.23 9.67
C HIS A 681 -9.00 -5.31 10.02
N PRO A 682 -10.24 -5.23 9.47
CA PRO A 682 -11.24 -6.25 9.68
C PRO A 682 -10.73 -7.63 9.28
N TRP A 683 -10.94 -8.62 10.14
CA TRP A 683 -10.67 -10.01 9.83
C TRP A 683 -11.87 -10.60 9.07
N THR A 684 -11.91 -10.29 7.77
CA THR A 684 -13.07 -10.55 6.90
C THR A 684 -13.45 -12.02 6.85
N ALA A 685 -12.46 -12.94 6.81
CA ALA A 685 -12.70 -14.37 6.77
C ALA A 685 -13.37 -14.95 8.04
N ARG A 686 -13.47 -14.15 9.11
CA ARG A 686 -14.08 -14.56 10.39
C ARG A 686 -15.26 -13.68 10.81
N ARG A 687 -15.64 -12.70 9.99
CA ARG A 687 -16.81 -11.83 10.23
C ARG A 687 -18.09 -12.63 10.44
N ASP A 688 -18.29 -13.71 9.69
CA ASP A 688 -19.49 -14.56 9.79
C ASP A 688 -19.51 -15.43 11.07
N ILE A 689 -18.36 -15.57 11.75
CA ILE A 689 -18.25 -16.32 13.01
C ILE A 689 -18.63 -15.41 14.18
N ASP A 690 -18.08 -14.20 14.20
CA ASP A 690 -18.41 -13.18 15.20
C ASP A 690 -18.22 -11.77 14.58
N PRO A 691 -19.25 -10.91 14.59
CA PRO A 691 -19.16 -9.55 14.06
C PRO A 691 -18.03 -8.70 14.64
N VAL A 692 -17.54 -9.02 15.84
CA VAL A 692 -16.40 -8.33 16.47
C VAL A 692 -15.16 -8.32 15.58
N PHE A 693 -14.98 -9.37 14.77
CA PHE A 693 -13.85 -9.49 13.85
C PHE A 693 -14.01 -8.61 12.60
N GLY A 694 -15.22 -8.17 12.28
CA GLY A 694 -15.51 -7.29 11.15
C GLY A 694 -15.30 -5.80 11.43
N GLY A 695 -15.09 -5.41 12.69
CA GLY A 695 -14.98 -4.01 13.10
C GLY A 695 -13.58 -3.42 12.90
N VAL A 696 -13.53 -2.12 12.63
CA VAL A 696 -12.33 -1.29 12.72
C VAL A 696 -12.34 -0.55 14.04
N TYR A 697 -11.36 -0.82 14.90
CA TYR A 697 -11.27 -0.26 16.24
C TYR A 697 -10.21 0.83 16.35
N THR A 698 -10.64 2.02 16.74
CA THR A 698 -9.76 3.20 16.83
C THR A 698 -9.91 3.85 18.21
N PRO A 699 -8.82 4.21 18.90
CA PRO A 699 -8.92 4.85 20.20
C PRO A 699 -9.46 6.27 20.06
N ARG A 700 -10.35 6.67 20.96
CA ARG A 700 -10.76 8.07 21.03
C ARG A 700 -9.58 8.93 21.49
N PRO A 701 -9.45 10.20 21.02
CA PRO A 701 -8.33 11.08 21.37
C PRO A 701 -8.02 11.14 22.88
N GLU A 702 -9.06 11.19 23.73
CA GLU A 702 -8.96 11.24 25.19
C GLU A 702 -8.55 9.90 25.85
N SER A 703 -8.65 8.78 25.13
CA SER A 703 -8.42 7.42 25.64
C SER A 703 -7.14 6.78 25.09
N VAL A 704 -6.37 7.46 24.24
CA VAL A 704 -5.23 6.84 23.55
C VAL A 704 -4.17 6.32 24.52
N ALA A 705 -3.74 7.13 25.51
CA ALA A 705 -2.70 6.73 26.45
C ALA A 705 -3.13 5.52 27.32
N GLU A 706 -4.38 5.52 27.77
CA GLU A 706 -4.99 4.41 28.52
C GLU A 706 -5.04 3.14 27.65
N TRP A 707 -5.47 3.27 26.40
CA TRP A 707 -5.55 2.16 25.46
C TRP A 707 -4.18 1.57 25.12
N GLU A 708 -3.17 2.41 24.85
CA GLU A 708 -1.80 1.93 24.64
C GLU A 708 -1.28 1.18 25.87
N GLN A 709 -1.54 1.69 27.08
CA GLN A 709 -1.15 1.00 28.31
C GLN A 709 -1.83 -0.37 28.44
N ARG A 710 -3.09 -0.47 28.03
CA ARG A 710 -3.82 -1.74 27.97
C ARG A 710 -3.18 -2.71 26.98
N LEU A 711 -2.81 -2.25 25.78
CA LEU A 711 -2.12 -3.07 24.78
C LEU A 711 -0.74 -3.56 25.27
N ARG A 712 0.02 -2.72 25.98
CA ARG A 712 1.28 -3.12 26.65
C ARG A 712 1.06 -4.19 27.73
N GLY A 713 -0.15 -4.29 28.30
CA GLY A 713 -0.50 -5.29 29.30
C GLY A 713 -0.92 -6.65 28.71
N LEU A 714 -1.25 -6.72 27.42
CA LEU A 714 -1.60 -7.97 26.76
C LEU A 714 -0.34 -8.85 26.58
N ALA A 715 -0.50 -10.18 26.61
CA ALA A 715 0.63 -11.09 26.39
C ALA A 715 1.28 -10.84 25.01
N GLY A 716 2.60 -11.01 24.89
CA GLY A 716 3.34 -10.72 23.67
C GLY A 716 3.27 -11.79 22.57
N ARG A 717 2.46 -12.83 22.73
CA ARG A 717 2.38 -13.92 21.75
C ARG A 717 1.48 -13.54 20.57
N PRO A 718 1.96 -13.55 19.31
CA PRO A 718 1.14 -13.19 18.16
C PRO A 718 -0.18 -13.98 18.05
N THR A 719 -0.26 -15.20 18.59
CA THR A 719 -1.49 -16.01 18.55
C THR A 719 -2.61 -15.51 19.47
N ILE A 720 -2.36 -14.62 20.44
CA ILE A 720 -3.41 -14.12 21.36
C ILE A 720 -4.40 -13.17 20.69
N VAL A 721 -4.09 -12.75 19.46
CA VAL A 721 -4.92 -11.84 18.66
C VAL A 721 -6.37 -12.30 18.63
N TRP A 722 -6.59 -13.61 18.42
CA TRP A 722 -7.93 -14.16 18.33
C TRP A 722 -8.73 -14.05 19.63
N ASP A 723 -8.15 -14.46 20.77
CA ASP A 723 -8.91 -14.60 22.02
C ASP A 723 -8.98 -13.32 22.84
N ARG A 724 -7.84 -12.63 23.00
CA ARG A 724 -7.70 -11.56 24.01
C ARG A 724 -7.76 -10.16 23.42
N LEU A 725 -7.23 -9.97 22.21
CA LEU A 725 -7.18 -8.64 21.61
C LEU A 725 -8.57 -8.14 21.22
N TYR A 726 -9.33 -8.93 20.46
CA TYR A 726 -10.68 -8.55 20.04
C TYR A 726 -11.65 -8.46 21.22
N ALA A 727 -11.54 -9.34 22.22
CA ALA A 727 -12.30 -9.20 23.47
C ALA A 727 -11.99 -7.89 24.20
N ALA A 728 -10.71 -7.49 24.25
CA ALA A 728 -10.32 -6.21 24.84
C ALA A 728 -10.79 -5.00 24.02
N ALA A 729 -10.83 -5.12 22.69
CA ALA A 729 -11.30 -4.08 21.80
C ALA A 729 -12.81 -3.89 21.88
N ASP A 730 -13.56 -5.00 21.94
CA ASP A 730 -15.01 -4.99 22.11
C ASP A 730 -15.42 -4.36 23.45
N GLU A 731 -14.76 -4.78 24.55
CA GLU A 731 -14.94 -4.15 25.85
C GLU A 731 -14.59 -2.65 25.80
N GLY A 732 -13.49 -2.29 25.12
CA GLY A 732 -13.10 -0.89 24.91
C GLY A 732 -14.15 -0.08 24.15
N ALA A 733 -14.80 -0.68 23.15
CA ALA A 733 -15.89 -0.05 22.40
C ALA A 733 -17.15 0.10 23.27
N TYR A 734 -17.52 -0.92 24.05
CA TYR A 734 -18.63 -0.89 25.00
C TYR A 734 -18.50 0.25 26.02
N TRP A 735 -17.30 0.45 26.57
CA TRP A 735 -17.00 1.55 27.50
C TRP A 735 -16.70 2.90 26.82
N LYS A 736 -16.92 3.02 25.50
CA LYS A 736 -16.67 4.24 24.71
C LYS A 736 -15.22 4.73 24.77
N LYS A 737 -14.26 3.85 25.00
CA LYS A 737 -12.81 4.12 24.92
C LYS A 737 -12.29 3.97 23.49
N LEU A 738 -12.89 3.03 22.77
CA LEU A 738 -12.68 2.83 21.34
C LEU A 738 -13.94 3.25 20.57
N ARG A 739 -13.73 3.61 19.31
CA ARG A 739 -14.76 3.65 18.26
C ARG A 739 -14.63 2.33 17.49
N CYS A 740 -15.77 1.72 17.15
CA CYS A 740 -15.85 0.55 16.29
C CYS A 740 -16.65 0.94 15.04
N ASP A 741 -16.00 0.93 13.87
CA ASP A 741 -16.61 1.25 12.58
C ASP A 741 -16.76 -0.01 11.72
N ASP A 742 -17.90 -0.15 11.02
CA ASP A 742 -18.12 -1.20 9.99
C ASP A 742 -17.94 -0.61 8.59
N ASP A 743 -16.69 -0.32 8.24
CA ASP A 743 -16.37 0.33 6.96
C ASP A 743 -16.80 -0.49 5.73
N GLU A 744 -16.65 -1.82 5.83
CA GLU A 744 -17.00 -2.73 4.73
C GLU A 744 -18.52 -2.86 4.61
N GLY A 745 -19.26 -2.91 5.72
CA GLY A 745 -20.72 -2.91 5.70
C GLY A 745 -21.31 -1.61 5.20
N ALA A 746 -20.75 -0.46 5.62
CA ALA A 746 -21.17 0.86 5.13
C ALA A 746 -20.98 0.99 3.61
N TRP A 747 -19.82 0.55 3.11
CA TRP A 747 -19.56 0.54 1.67
C TRP A 747 -20.42 -0.46 0.89
N SER A 748 -20.61 -1.67 1.43
CA SER A 748 -21.44 -2.70 0.76
C SER A 748 -22.89 -2.23 0.64
N THR A 749 -23.45 -1.70 1.72
CA THR A 749 -24.79 -1.08 1.72
C THR A 749 -24.89 0.02 0.68
N TYR A 750 -23.85 0.85 0.58
CA TYR A 750 -23.80 1.90 -0.43
C TYR A 750 -23.80 1.34 -1.86
N VAL A 751 -22.96 0.36 -2.15
CA VAL A 751 -22.85 -0.27 -3.48
C VAL A 751 -24.15 -0.98 -3.86
N ASP A 752 -24.83 -1.64 -2.92
CA ASP A 752 -26.10 -2.31 -3.17
C ASP A 752 -27.23 -1.33 -3.48
N ASN A 753 -27.21 -0.15 -2.84
CA ASN A 753 -28.14 0.94 -3.15
C ASN A 753 -27.77 1.68 -4.44
N ASN A 754 -26.55 1.50 -4.97
CA ASN A 754 -26.03 2.21 -6.13
C ASN A 754 -25.28 1.23 -7.06
N PRO A 755 -25.98 0.35 -7.80
CA PRO A 755 -25.36 -0.75 -8.55
C PRO A 755 -24.34 -0.31 -9.62
N GLY A 756 -24.41 0.94 -10.10
CA GLY A 756 -23.40 1.55 -10.98
C GLY A 756 -22.02 1.75 -10.34
N TYR A 757 -21.87 1.50 -9.04
CA TYR A 757 -20.63 1.65 -8.26
C TYR A 757 -19.99 0.32 -7.84
N ARG A 758 -20.47 -0.80 -8.38
CA ARG A 758 -19.84 -2.11 -8.16
C ARG A 758 -18.42 -2.12 -8.75
N LEU A 759 -17.43 -2.13 -7.85
CA LEU A 759 -16.01 -2.34 -8.16
C LEU A 759 -15.75 -3.74 -8.71
#